data_AF-A0AAD9IGW1-F1
#
_entry.id   AF-A0AAD9IGW1-F1
#
_cell.length_a   1.000
_cell.length_b   1.000
_cell.length_c   1.000
_cell.angle_alpha   90.00
_cell.angle_beta   90.00
_cell.angle_gamma   90.00
#
_symmetry.space_group_name_H-M   'P 1'
#
loop_
_entity.id
_entity.type
_entity.pdbx_description
1 polymer ?
#
loop_
_entity_poly.entity_id
_entity_poly.type
_entity_poly.pdbx_seq_one_letter_code
_entity_poly.pdbx_strand_id
1 'polypeptide(L)'
;MRVENEALQKLVLQLAPNKGEAQSKLASIRERFGAGDALASGGSVSPSNQHGGKGGQPKPPAPLRPPSLTAKEIQRLASAAAGAGERVFVLPEGVVPAGSQVRLYYNRAGGPLAGSDGELALKVGLNDWETQHVEPLRPVRSLTDGEWWCGDVALPELLVTAEYAVFDTVSNRHDNNGGRNFQLALSGTVSPQGLQIRRLELYEAAEAAREAERLAEEARLQARSRAAAEKASAAVREAFRKRKQRQLQQEAAVAVAARRRGVLDSVVAAAAKPGVYQWLDEEGAGEPRAGRTATLAYNKASGALHACSSVNAVVGFDAWHGEEKVTVPMRPLGAEAAAAHGLSGAWVAATVPIDPIAQVVDFVFTDDDKRVWDNNALSDYHSLIAGALSDAALAERLVETARQEEAAEIAKQEDLAAKRALEKAEIKYEAERQKRAQLAPFLYTRPCTPRAGEAVELFYNPDLTTLRGRPKVFVRGGFNRWTQNNFAPQAMTSVGIGGFKSARIQVPRNAHLLDFVFLDSDDTHGGFIDDNHGLDYHLPVVGGAGRLEPLRVVHVAAEMAPIAKEGGLGDVVTALGRAVQEEGHDVEVVLPKYDCINYDLVEDLKLIKEFWHNGVEIKVWRGIVEDLKTTFLEPCNGMFWVGRIYTEMHADRHRFGVWCEAACEYLRHHADQRIPDIIHAHDWQSAPCTWMDCGTARSAFTIHNLNYGADLIERAMHCAAVATTVSPTYALEVSGHPAVAPNHAKFHGIRNGIDQEIWDPAEDEFLPLGYSADTFMEGKAAAKSQLRAKMNLSDADVPLVGVVTRLTHQKGVHLIKHAAWRVLERGGQFVLLGSAPDPRVQAEFNALAADLARTYPDRARLWFAYNEPLSHLIYAGADMLLVPSMFEPCGLTQMIAMRYGTVPIVRRTGGLNDTVFDVDHDEERAAAEGMAVNGFSFEGTDAPGIDYALNRALDAWQNERAWFYELAQRDMRIDWSWTKPALDYIELYYKALRRG
;
A
#
# COMPACT_ATOMS: atom_id res chain seq x y z
N MET A 1 24.50 23.17 -24.24
CA MET A 1 24.43 24.64 -24.08
C MET A 1 24.46 25.44 -25.38
N ARG A 2 25.57 25.55 -26.14
CA ARG A 2 25.60 26.41 -27.37
C ARG A 2 24.63 25.92 -28.45
N VAL A 3 24.57 24.60 -28.66
CA VAL A 3 23.62 23.94 -29.60
C VAL A 3 22.16 24.07 -29.14
N GLU A 4 21.90 23.93 -27.84
CA GLU A 4 20.55 24.12 -27.26
C GLU A 4 20.10 25.58 -27.35
N ASN A 5 21.01 26.53 -27.18
CA ASN A 5 20.73 27.95 -27.33
C ASN A 5 20.40 28.29 -28.79
N GLU A 6 21.09 27.70 -29.77
CA GLU A 6 20.74 27.85 -31.19
C GLU A 6 19.38 27.21 -31.54
N ALA A 7 19.04 26.07 -30.93
CA ALA A 7 17.75 25.42 -31.11
C ALA A 7 16.61 26.27 -30.51
N LEU A 8 16.79 26.81 -29.31
CA LEU A 8 15.84 27.71 -28.65
C LEU A 8 15.63 29.01 -29.43
N GLN A 9 16.70 29.61 -29.97
CA GLN A 9 16.59 30.81 -30.80
C GLN A 9 15.81 30.54 -32.10
N LYS A 10 15.98 29.37 -32.71
CA LYS A 10 15.17 28.96 -33.87
C LYS A 10 13.70 28.76 -33.49
N LEU A 11 13.44 28.15 -32.34
CA LEU A 11 12.08 27.92 -31.85
C LEU A 11 11.36 29.25 -31.55
N VAL A 12 12.04 30.20 -30.90
CA VAL A 12 11.52 31.56 -30.64
C VAL A 12 11.18 32.28 -31.95
N LEU A 13 11.99 32.15 -33.00
CA LEU A 13 11.71 32.74 -34.31
C LEU A 13 10.59 32.03 -35.08
N GLN A 14 10.33 30.75 -34.80
CA GLN A 14 9.24 29.99 -35.41
C GLN A 14 7.90 30.32 -34.75
N LEU A 15 7.88 30.49 -33.43
CA LEU A 15 6.66 30.72 -32.64
C LEU A 15 6.28 32.21 -32.54
N ALA A 16 7.20 33.13 -32.85
CA ALA A 16 6.92 34.56 -32.74
C ALA A 16 5.92 35.05 -33.80
N PRO A 17 4.82 35.71 -33.40
CA PRO A 17 3.82 36.25 -34.34
C PRO A 17 4.37 37.38 -35.21
N ASN A 18 5.42 38.09 -34.78
CA ASN A 18 6.15 39.08 -35.57
C ASN A 18 7.64 38.74 -35.62
N LYS A 19 8.06 38.10 -36.73
CA LYS A 19 9.43 37.62 -36.91
C LYS A 19 10.48 38.75 -36.94
N GLY A 20 10.13 39.93 -37.47
CA GLY A 20 11.07 41.06 -37.56
C GLY A 20 11.42 41.63 -36.19
N GLU A 21 10.43 41.77 -35.31
CA GLU A 21 10.65 42.24 -33.94
C GLU A 21 11.43 41.20 -33.10
N ALA A 22 11.10 39.92 -33.25
CA ALA A 22 11.82 38.83 -32.58
C ALA A 22 13.29 38.74 -33.03
N GLN A 23 13.56 38.91 -34.33
CA GLN A 23 14.93 39.00 -34.85
C GLN A 23 15.68 40.20 -34.30
N SER A 24 15.04 41.38 -34.25
CA SER A 24 15.67 42.60 -33.69
C SER A 24 15.97 42.46 -32.19
N LYS A 25 15.09 41.82 -31.42
CA LYS A 25 15.32 41.54 -30.00
C LYS A 25 16.42 40.50 -29.79
N LEU A 26 16.45 39.43 -30.58
CA LEU A 26 17.53 38.43 -30.52
C LEU A 26 18.90 39.02 -30.92
N ALA A 27 18.94 39.91 -31.91
CA ALA A 27 20.15 40.65 -32.28
C ALA A 27 20.60 41.58 -31.14
N SER A 28 19.68 42.31 -30.52
CA SER A 28 19.94 43.14 -29.34
C SER A 28 20.47 42.34 -28.14
N ILE A 29 19.99 41.10 -27.95
CA ILE A 29 20.46 40.20 -26.89
C ILE A 29 21.87 39.71 -27.23
N ARG A 30 22.14 39.32 -28.49
CA ARG A 30 23.49 38.94 -28.93
C ARG A 30 24.50 40.08 -28.77
N GLU A 31 24.12 41.33 -29.07
CA GLU A 31 24.98 42.49 -28.80
C GLU A 31 25.21 42.72 -27.31
N ARG A 32 24.19 42.52 -26.46
CA ARG A 32 24.32 42.67 -25.01
C ARG A 32 25.20 41.59 -24.36
N PHE A 33 25.26 40.40 -24.93
CA PHE A 33 26.00 39.26 -24.38
C PHE A 33 27.23 38.84 -25.21
N GLY A 34 27.56 39.56 -26.28
CA GLY A 34 28.62 39.21 -27.24
C GLY A 34 30.04 39.67 -26.88
N ALA A 35 30.25 40.35 -25.75
CA ALA A 35 31.56 40.87 -25.35
C ALA A 35 32.46 39.85 -24.61
N GLY A 36 32.34 38.56 -24.93
CA GLY A 36 33.05 37.46 -24.25
C GLY A 36 33.98 36.62 -25.13
N ASP A 37 34.21 36.98 -26.41
CA ASP A 37 34.92 36.13 -27.38
C ASP A 37 36.44 36.36 -27.47
N ALA A 38 37.10 36.78 -26.38
CA ALA A 38 38.55 37.01 -26.36
C ALA A 38 39.26 36.20 -25.27
N LEU A 39 39.10 34.88 -25.24
CA LEU A 39 39.95 33.97 -24.43
C LEU A 39 39.81 32.51 -24.93
N ALA A 40 40.15 32.27 -26.19
CA ALA A 40 40.30 30.90 -26.70
C ALA A 40 41.37 30.84 -27.80
N SER A 41 42.64 30.98 -27.41
CA SER A 41 43.75 30.52 -28.23
C SER A 41 44.90 30.01 -27.38
N GLY A 42 45.10 28.68 -27.41
CA GLY A 42 46.41 28.06 -27.30
C GLY A 42 46.69 27.32 -25.99
N GLY A 43 46.79 25.99 -26.06
CA GLY A 43 47.47 25.20 -25.04
C GLY A 43 47.03 23.74 -24.90
N SER A 44 47.21 22.94 -25.94
CA SER A 44 47.13 21.48 -25.86
C SER A 44 48.24 20.92 -24.95
N VAL A 45 47.89 20.13 -23.93
CA VAL A 45 48.83 19.19 -23.29
C VAL A 45 48.13 17.86 -23.02
N SER A 46 48.67 16.80 -23.63
CA SER A 46 48.29 15.39 -23.48
C SER A 46 48.81 14.78 -22.17
N PRO A 47 48.32 13.59 -21.75
CA PRO A 47 48.33 13.15 -20.36
C PRO A 47 49.58 12.35 -19.98
N SER A 48 50.07 12.52 -18.76
CA SER A 48 51.06 11.61 -18.15
C SER A 48 50.76 11.34 -16.68
N ASN A 49 50.38 10.08 -16.43
CA ASN A 49 50.71 9.19 -15.32
C ASN A 49 50.89 9.69 -13.86
N GLN A 50 50.13 9.01 -13.00
CA GLN A 50 50.55 8.37 -11.74
C GLN A 50 50.79 9.24 -10.47
N HIS A 51 49.88 9.17 -9.48
CA HIS A 51 49.97 8.30 -8.28
C HIS A 51 48.97 8.73 -7.19
N GLY A 52 48.52 7.74 -6.40
CA GLY A 52 47.43 7.85 -5.44
C GLY A 52 47.64 8.86 -4.30
N GLY A 53 46.54 9.50 -3.90
CA GLY A 53 46.43 10.32 -2.70
C GLY A 53 44.97 10.40 -2.26
N LYS A 54 44.70 10.07 -0.99
CA LYS A 54 43.38 10.11 -0.35
C LYS A 54 42.70 11.47 -0.62
N GLY A 55 41.46 11.43 -1.13
CA GLY A 55 40.62 12.61 -1.32
C GLY A 55 40.18 13.22 0.00
N GLY A 56 41.03 14.05 0.59
CA GLY A 56 40.58 15.13 1.46
C GLY A 56 40.12 16.28 0.57
N GLN A 57 38.98 16.90 0.91
CA GLN A 57 38.61 18.19 0.32
C GLN A 57 39.82 19.14 0.38
N PRO A 58 40.10 19.93 -0.68
CA PRO A 58 41.12 20.95 -0.60
C PRO A 58 40.71 21.91 0.54
N LYS A 59 41.47 21.87 1.63
CA LYS A 59 41.31 22.83 2.71
C LYS A 59 41.51 24.21 2.08
N PRO A 60 40.59 25.17 2.24
CA PRO A 60 40.80 26.51 1.71
C PRO A 60 42.16 27.03 2.20
N PRO A 61 42.92 27.75 1.36
CA PRO A 61 44.19 28.32 1.79
C PRO A 61 43.96 29.12 3.07
N ALA A 62 44.80 28.90 4.08
CA ALA A 62 44.68 29.65 5.33
C ALA A 62 44.78 31.15 5.00
N PRO A 63 43.88 32.01 5.54
CA PRO A 63 43.90 33.42 5.24
C PRO A 63 45.29 34.00 5.54
N LEU A 64 45.76 34.87 4.66
CA LEU A 64 47.04 35.55 4.85
C LEU A 64 46.99 36.28 6.19
N ARG A 65 47.84 35.85 7.13
CA ARG A 65 47.92 36.46 8.46
C ARG A 65 48.39 37.92 8.33
N PRO A 66 47.90 38.82 9.19
CA PRO A 66 48.39 40.20 9.20
C PRO A 66 49.90 40.23 9.47
N PRO A 67 50.64 41.18 8.88
CA PRO A 67 52.09 41.29 9.06
C PRO A 67 52.46 41.45 10.55
N SER A 68 53.50 40.74 10.99
CA SER A 68 54.00 40.86 12.36
C SER A 68 54.81 42.14 12.53
N LEU A 69 54.14 43.25 12.86
CA LEU A 69 54.80 44.51 13.21
C LEU A 69 55.42 44.45 14.61
N THR A 70 56.50 45.19 14.82
CA THR A 70 57.13 45.34 16.13
C THR A 70 56.28 46.23 17.04
N ALA A 71 56.40 46.06 18.37
CA ALA A 71 55.66 46.87 19.34
C ALA A 71 55.90 48.39 19.18
N LYS A 72 57.11 48.80 18.72
CA LYS A 72 57.43 50.21 18.43
C LYS A 72 56.65 50.76 17.24
N GLU A 73 56.45 49.95 16.21
CA GLU A 73 55.68 50.35 15.01
C GLU A 73 54.20 50.45 15.34
N ILE A 74 53.64 49.48 16.09
CA ILE A 74 52.25 49.52 16.55
C ILE A 74 52.03 50.74 17.47
N GLN A 75 52.99 51.06 18.35
CA GLN A 75 52.95 52.29 19.16
C GLN A 75 52.93 53.54 18.29
N ARG A 76 53.79 53.64 17.27
CA ARG A 76 53.79 54.77 16.34
C ARG A 76 52.43 54.97 15.67
N LEU A 77 51.79 53.88 15.25
CA LEU A 77 50.46 53.91 14.62
C LEU A 77 49.36 54.30 15.59
N ALA A 78 49.40 53.78 16.83
CA ALA A 78 48.48 54.19 17.89
C ALA A 78 48.62 55.69 18.23
N SER A 79 49.85 56.20 18.36
CA SER A 79 50.13 57.62 18.58
C SER A 79 49.64 58.49 17.41
N ALA A 80 49.84 58.04 16.18
CA ALA A 80 49.40 58.75 14.98
C ALA A 80 47.87 58.81 14.89
N ALA A 81 47.18 57.68 15.13
CA ALA A 81 45.73 57.62 15.18
C ALA A 81 45.17 58.52 16.29
N ALA A 82 45.71 58.43 17.51
CA ALA A 82 45.31 59.29 18.62
C ALA A 82 45.53 60.78 18.32
N GLY A 83 46.66 61.15 17.71
CA GLY A 83 46.99 62.52 17.32
C GLY A 83 46.09 63.09 16.21
N ALA A 84 45.57 62.23 15.34
CA ALA A 84 44.58 62.58 14.32
C ALA A 84 43.13 62.60 14.85
N GLY A 85 42.91 62.23 16.12
CA GLY A 85 41.58 62.08 16.71
C GLY A 85 40.84 60.81 16.27
N GLU A 86 41.54 59.89 15.59
CA GLU A 86 41.01 58.60 15.15
C GLU A 86 40.95 57.62 16.33
N ARG A 87 39.83 56.90 16.44
CA ARG A 87 39.61 55.92 17.52
C ARG A 87 40.01 54.51 17.14
N VAL A 88 40.33 54.29 15.86
CA VAL A 88 40.61 52.97 15.30
C VAL A 88 41.80 53.02 14.34
N PHE A 89 42.52 51.91 14.25
CA PHE A 89 43.40 51.62 13.12
C PHE A 89 43.42 50.11 12.82
N VAL A 90 43.79 49.75 11.60
CA VAL A 90 43.70 48.37 11.09
C VAL A 90 45.05 47.94 10.53
N LEU A 91 45.41 46.67 10.74
CA LEU A 91 46.58 46.03 10.14
C LEU A 91 46.16 44.93 9.16
N PRO A 92 46.73 44.88 7.94
CA PRO A 92 47.66 45.87 7.36
C PRO A 92 47.01 47.24 7.13
N GLU A 93 47.81 48.32 7.17
CA GLU A 93 47.32 49.68 6.93
C GLU A 93 46.84 49.85 5.47
N GLY A 94 45.75 50.59 5.28
CA GLY A 94 45.23 50.93 3.95
C GLY A 94 44.21 49.92 3.42
N VAL A 95 44.24 49.67 2.11
CA VAL A 95 43.24 48.84 1.42
C VAL A 95 43.58 47.36 1.58
N VAL A 96 42.65 46.59 2.14
CA VAL A 96 42.84 45.18 2.50
C VAL A 96 42.20 44.25 1.46
N PRO A 97 42.89 43.21 0.95
CA PRO A 97 42.28 42.23 0.05
C PRO A 97 41.15 41.41 0.70
N ALA A 98 40.06 41.17 -0.01
CA ALA A 98 39.09 40.12 0.37
C ALA A 98 39.81 38.75 0.49
N GLY A 99 39.36 37.87 1.40
CA GLY A 99 40.00 36.57 1.69
C GLY A 99 41.17 36.61 2.70
N SER A 100 41.50 37.78 3.25
CA SER A 100 42.63 37.97 4.18
C SER A 100 42.20 38.08 5.65
N GLN A 101 43.16 38.12 6.58
CA GLN A 101 42.89 38.36 8.00
C GLN A 101 43.38 39.75 8.40
N VAL A 102 42.53 40.53 9.07
CA VAL A 102 42.86 41.87 9.59
C VAL A 102 42.94 41.86 11.10
N ARG A 103 43.79 42.73 11.66
CA ARG A 103 43.79 43.04 13.09
C ARG A 103 43.34 44.48 13.30
N LEU A 104 42.22 44.62 14.00
CA LEU A 104 41.62 45.90 14.35
C LEU A 104 42.06 46.33 15.74
N TYR A 105 42.43 47.60 15.88
CA TYR A 105 42.72 48.26 17.14
C TYR A 105 41.68 49.35 17.39
N TYR A 106 41.15 49.41 18.61
CA TYR A 106 40.16 50.39 19.05
C TYR A 106 40.59 51.05 20.36
N ASN A 107 40.53 52.38 20.43
CA ASN A 107 40.86 53.16 21.60
C ASN A 107 39.60 53.50 22.40
N ARG A 108 39.40 52.79 23.53
CA ARG A 108 38.24 52.97 24.40
C ARG A 108 38.15 54.38 24.99
N ALA A 109 39.29 54.96 25.36
CA ALA A 109 39.36 56.27 26.01
C ALA A 109 38.92 57.42 25.08
N GLY A 110 38.99 57.23 23.77
CA GLY A 110 38.69 58.27 22.78
C GLY A 110 37.22 58.38 22.39
N GLY A 111 36.34 57.45 22.82
CA GLY A 111 35.00 57.27 22.25
C GLY A 111 33.84 57.19 23.24
N PRO A 112 32.62 56.90 22.77
CA PRO A 112 31.39 56.74 23.58
C PRO A 112 31.47 55.66 24.66
N LEU A 113 32.44 54.75 24.53
CA LEU A 113 32.73 53.68 25.49
C LEU A 113 33.73 54.09 26.58
N ALA A 114 34.15 55.36 26.62
CA ALA A 114 35.03 55.87 27.67
C ALA A 114 34.39 55.67 29.06
N GLY A 115 35.20 55.23 30.02
CA GLY A 115 34.76 54.96 31.40
C GLY A 115 33.85 53.73 31.53
N SER A 116 33.77 52.86 30.52
CA SER A 116 33.15 51.53 30.67
C SER A 116 34.15 50.56 31.33
N ASP A 117 33.70 49.74 32.27
CA ASP A 117 34.54 48.72 32.92
C ASP A 117 34.32 47.31 32.33
N GLY A 118 33.45 47.18 31.31
CA GLY A 118 33.11 45.91 30.68
C GLY A 118 34.12 45.45 29.64
N GLU A 119 34.01 44.17 29.25
CA GLU A 119 34.76 43.60 28.15
C GLU A 119 34.24 44.13 26.81
N LEU A 120 35.15 44.40 25.87
CA LEU A 120 34.78 44.89 24.54
C LEU A 120 34.67 43.74 23.55
N ALA A 121 33.69 43.83 22.65
CA ALA A 121 33.57 42.96 21.49
C ALA A 121 33.37 43.78 20.22
N LEU A 122 33.89 43.25 19.13
CA LEU A 122 33.77 43.78 17.79
C LEU A 122 32.65 43.05 17.06
N LYS A 123 31.65 43.79 16.61
CA LYS A 123 30.60 43.27 15.73
C LYS A 123 30.90 43.70 14.30
N VAL A 124 31.18 42.75 13.43
CA VAL A 124 31.48 42.96 12.00
C VAL A 124 30.27 42.55 11.17
N GLY A 125 29.75 43.47 10.36
CA GLY A 125 28.75 43.21 9.33
C GLY A 125 29.39 43.12 7.95
N LEU A 126 29.22 42.01 7.26
CA LEU A 126 29.74 41.77 5.90
C LEU A 126 28.58 41.82 4.88
N ASN A 127 28.84 42.41 3.72
CA ASN A 127 27.90 42.58 2.61
C ASN A 127 26.57 43.17 3.09
N ASP A 128 26.61 44.40 3.59
CA ASP A 128 25.45 45.14 4.12
C ASP A 128 24.75 44.42 5.29
N TRP A 129 25.56 43.89 6.22
CA TRP A 129 25.12 43.18 7.43
C TRP A 129 24.35 41.88 7.18
N GLU A 130 24.37 41.36 5.96
CA GLU A 130 23.84 40.03 5.61
C GLU A 130 24.49 38.92 6.45
N THR A 131 25.80 39.03 6.70
CA THR A 131 26.53 38.13 7.61
C THR A 131 27.12 38.95 8.75
N GLN A 132 27.00 38.45 9.98
CA GLN A 132 27.48 39.14 11.17
C GLN A 132 28.40 38.24 11.98
N HIS A 133 29.55 38.78 12.38
CA HIS A 133 30.50 38.12 13.27
C HIS A 133 30.68 38.96 14.53
N VAL A 134 30.81 38.30 15.68
CA VAL A 134 31.13 38.95 16.95
C VAL A 134 32.43 38.35 17.45
N GLU A 135 33.45 39.19 17.59
CA GLU A 135 34.79 38.78 18.04
C GLU A 135 35.15 39.52 19.33
N PRO A 136 35.57 38.83 20.40
CA PRO A 136 35.99 39.50 21.63
C PRO A 136 37.31 40.26 21.39
N LEU A 137 37.38 41.49 21.88
CA LEU A 137 38.60 42.29 21.85
C LEU A 137 39.44 42.03 23.10
N ARG A 138 40.76 42.25 22.99
CA ARG A 138 41.72 42.06 24.07
C ARG A 138 42.47 43.36 24.37
N PRO A 139 42.71 43.72 25.64
CA PRO A 139 43.41 44.95 25.98
C PRO A 139 44.90 44.87 25.59
N VAL A 140 45.41 45.93 24.98
CA VAL A 140 46.79 46.06 24.49
C VAL A 140 47.59 46.95 25.45
N ARG A 141 48.05 46.36 26.55
CA ARG A 141 48.73 47.08 27.64
C ARG A 141 50.10 47.68 27.26
N SER A 142 50.67 47.29 26.13
CA SER A 142 51.94 47.80 25.64
C SER A 142 51.84 49.18 24.98
N LEU A 143 50.62 49.68 24.74
CA LEU A 143 50.39 50.97 24.11
C LEU A 143 50.13 52.05 25.16
N THR A 144 50.87 53.17 25.11
CA THR A 144 50.83 54.22 26.15
C THR A 144 49.90 55.39 25.86
N ASP A 145 49.48 55.56 24.60
CA ASP A 145 48.78 56.76 24.13
C ASP A 145 47.29 56.49 23.96
N GLY A 146 46.63 56.15 25.07
CA GLY A 146 45.21 55.80 25.13
C GLY A 146 44.95 54.40 25.66
N GLU A 147 43.70 53.97 25.60
CA GLU A 147 43.28 52.67 26.12
C GLU A 147 42.89 51.73 24.98
N TRP A 148 43.90 51.03 24.45
CA TRP A 148 43.78 50.29 23.22
C TRP A 148 43.37 48.83 23.43
N TRP A 149 42.48 48.36 22.57
CA TRP A 149 41.99 46.98 22.51
C TRP A 149 42.14 46.45 21.08
N CYS A 150 42.43 45.17 20.89
CA CYS A 150 42.56 44.59 19.56
C CYS A 150 41.85 43.24 19.38
N GLY A 151 41.48 42.97 18.13
CA GLY A 151 40.83 41.73 17.70
C GLY A 151 41.19 41.38 16.27
N ASP A 152 41.18 40.09 15.97
CA ASP A 152 41.45 39.56 14.64
C ASP A 152 40.14 39.22 13.94
N VAL A 153 40.00 39.62 12.68
CA VAL A 153 38.82 39.33 11.85
C VAL A 153 39.27 38.67 10.55
N ALA A 154 38.71 37.51 10.23
CA ALA A 154 38.89 36.88 8.93
C ALA A 154 37.87 37.45 7.94
N LEU A 155 38.34 37.96 6.81
CA LEU A 155 37.52 38.49 5.72
C LEU A 155 37.30 37.39 4.67
N PRO A 156 36.04 37.04 4.32
CA PRO A 156 35.75 36.13 3.21
C PRO A 156 36.26 36.59 1.84
N GLU A 157 36.41 35.66 0.89
CA GLU A 157 36.80 35.99 -0.50
C GLU A 157 35.68 36.71 -1.27
N LEU A 158 34.42 36.42 -0.96
CA LEU A 158 33.23 36.99 -1.62
C LEU A 158 32.69 38.21 -0.86
N LEU A 159 33.46 39.30 -0.90
CA LEU A 159 33.20 40.52 -0.14
C LEU A 159 32.92 41.71 -1.08
N VAL A 160 31.88 42.48 -0.74
CA VAL A 160 31.48 43.75 -1.37
C VAL A 160 31.68 44.89 -0.37
N THR A 161 31.17 44.73 0.85
CA THR A 161 31.31 45.71 1.95
C THR A 161 31.65 45.00 3.27
N ALA A 162 32.46 45.64 4.13
CA ALA A 162 32.68 45.19 5.51
C ALA A 162 32.62 46.39 6.46
N GLU A 163 31.61 46.38 7.32
CA GLU A 163 31.38 47.39 8.34
C GLU A 163 31.57 46.79 9.73
N TYR A 164 31.85 47.61 10.73
CA TYR A 164 31.93 47.12 12.10
C TYR A 164 31.55 48.19 13.12
N ALA A 165 31.15 47.72 14.30
CA ALA A 165 30.93 48.52 15.49
C ALA A 165 31.58 47.82 16.69
N VAL A 166 32.03 48.59 17.67
CA VAL A 166 32.57 48.05 18.92
C VAL A 166 31.54 48.25 20.01
N PHE A 167 31.33 47.25 20.85
CA PHE A 167 30.38 47.36 21.96
C PHE A 167 30.94 46.77 23.24
N ASP A 168 30.46 47.29 24.36
CA ASP A 168 30.73 46.77 25.69
C ASP A 168 29.69 45.68 26.01
N THR A 169 30.16 44.47 26.28
CA THR A 169 29.32 43.28 26.45
C THR A 169 28.48 43.30 27.72
N VAL A 170 28.80 44.16 28.69
CA VAL A 170 28.14 44.25 29.99
C VAL A 170 27.13 45.39 30.02
N SER A 171 27.55 46.58 29.59
CA SER A 171 26.70 47.78 29.59
C SER A 171 25.86 47.95 28.32
N ASN A 172 26.11 47.14 27.29
CA ASN A 172 25.45 47.18 25.97
C ASN A 172 25.55 48.55 25.27
N ARG A 173 26.48 49.40 25.70
CA ARG A 173 26.85 50.63 24.99
C ARG A 173 27.69 50.25 23.77
N HIS A 174 27.59 51.02 22.70
CA HIS A 174 28.37 50.78 21.47
C HIS A 174 28.97 52.07 20.92
N ASP A 175 30.09 51.95 20.23
CA ASP A 175 30.63 52.95 19.32
C ASP A 175 30.42 52.45 17.88
N ASN A 176 29.47 53.09 17.20
CA ASN A 176 29.19 52.90 15.78
C ASN A 176 29.67 54.08 14.94
N ASN A 177 30.70 54.77 15.42
CA ASN A 177 31.30 55.93 14.75
C ASN A 177 30.28 57.05 14.45
N GLY A 178 29.54 57.46 15.49
CA GLY A 178 28.60 58.59 15.40
C GLY A 178 27.37 58.32 14.51
N GLY A 179 26.91 57.07 14.46
CA GLY A 179 25.77 56.65 13.65
C GLY A 179 26.11 56.21 12.23
N ARG A 180 27.40 56.14 11.86
CA ARG A 180 27.88 55.61 10.58
C ARG A 180 28.98 54.59 10.88
N ASN A 181 28.62 53.32 10.99
CA ASN A 181 29.51 52.20 11.32
C ASN A 181 30.91 52.37 10.71
N PHE A 182 31.95 51.91 11.40
CA PHE A 182 33.28 51.93 10.83
C PHE A 182 33.33 51.05 9.58
N GLN A 183 34.07 51.46 8.55
CA GLN A 183 34.17 50.72 7.29
C GLN A 183 35.62 50.29 7.05
N LEU A 184 35.80 49.05 6.58
CA LEU A 184 37.09 48.57 6.09
C LEU A 184 37.25 48.96 4.62
N ALA A 185 38.41 49.52 4.26
CA ALA A 185 38.76 49.75 2.86
C ALA A 185 39.20 48.43 2.22
N LEU A 186 38.48 47.96 1.20
CA LEU A 186 38.70 46.63 0.61
C LEU A 186 39.22 46.70 -0.83
N SER A 187 40.03 45.71 -1.23
CA SER A 187 40.46 45.46 -2.62
C SER A 187 40.18 44.01 -3.02
N GLY A 188 40.10 43.74 -4.32
CA GLY A 188 39.70 42.42 -4.82
C GLY A 188 38.24 42.07 -4.50
N THR A 189 37.41 43.07 -4.17
CA THR A 189 35.97 42.89 -3.92
C THR A 189 35.26 42.49 -5.20
N VAL A 190 34.26 41.63 -5.07
CA VAL A 190 33.34 41.33 -6.17
C VAL A 190 32.34 42.49 -6.33
N SER A 191 31.85 42.74 -7.54
CA SER A 191 30.71 43.66 -7.71
C SER A 191 29.46 43.04 -7.09
N PRO A 192 28.44 43.82 -6.66
CA PRO A 192 27.19 43.24 -6.17
C PRO A 192 26.55 42.23 -7.15
N GLN A 193 26.63 42.52 -8.45
CA GLN A 193 26.20 41.61 -9.52
C GLN A 193 27.10 40.37 -9.62
N GLY A 194 28.42 40.53 -9.50
CA GLY A 194 29.38 39.42 -9.48
C GLY A 194 29.25 38.53 -8.26
N LEU A 195 28.92 39.10 -7.08
CA LEU A 195 28.57 38.37 -5.88
C LEU A 195 27.33 37.51 -6.12
N GLN A 196 26.28 38.07 -6.72
CA GLN A 196 25.05 37.35 -7.06
C GLN A 196 25.31 36.21 -8.06
N ILE A 197 26.15 36.43 -9.08
CA ILE A 197 26.53 35.40 -10.06
C ILE A 197 27.34 34.29 -9.38
N ARG A 198 28.37 34.62 -8.59
CA ARG A 198 29.16 33.61 -7.85
C ARG A 198 28.32 32.82 -6.84
N ARG A 199 27.36 33.49 -6.21
CA ARG A 199 26.34 32.89 -5.34
C ARG A 199 25.50 31.87 -6.10
N LEU A 200 25.00 32.23 -7.28
CA LEU A 200 24.25 31.32 -8.14
C LEU A 200 25.11 30.14 -8.60
N GLU A 201 26.35 30.36 -9.04
CA GLU A 201 27.27 29.28 -9.44
C GLU A 201 27.58 28.31 -8.30
N LEU A 202 27.82 28.82 -7.08
CA LEU A 202 28.03 27.99 -5.89
C LEU A 202 26.77 27.19 -5.53
N TYR A 203 25.59 27.81 -5.68
CA TYR A 203 24.31 27.13 -5.49
C TYR A 203 24.11 26.01 -6.52
N GLU A 204 24.29 26.30 -7.81
CA GLU A 204 24.18 25.31 -8.89
C GLU A 204 25.19 24.16 -8.71
N ALA A 205 26.43 24.44 -8.31
CA ALA A 205 27.43 23.42 -8.03
C ALA A 205 27.05 22.55 -6.81
N ALA A 206 26.50 23.16 -5.76
CA ALA A 206 26.04 22.44 -4.58
C ALA A 206 24.80 21.58 -4.87
N GLU A 207 23.88 22.07 -5.70
CA GLU A 207 22.71 21.33 -6.20
C GLU A 207 23.13 20.16 -7.08
N ALA A 208 24.08 20.36 -8.00
CA ALA A 208 24.61 19.29 -8.84
C ALA A 208 25.32 18.20 -8.02
N ALA A 209 26.10 18.58 -7.01
CA ALA A 209 26.74 17.63 -6.10
C ALA A 209 25.70 16.85 -5.27
N ARG A 210 24.65 17.53 -4.78
CA ARG A 210 23.52 16.91 -4.07
C ARG A 210 22.81 15.90 -4.96
N GLU A 211 22.51 16.26 -6.21
CA GLU A 211 21.80 15.41 -7.16
C GLU A 211 22.64 14.18 -7.51
N ALA A 212 23.96 14.33 -7.68
CA ALA A 212 24.85 13.20 -7.91
C ALA A 212 24.90 12.22 -6.72
N GLU A 213 24.95 12.72 -5.48
CA GLU A 213 24.89 11.89 -4.26
C GLU A 213 23.54 11.15 -4.17
N ARG A 214 22.43 11.86 -4.44
CA ARG A 214 21.07 11.31 -4.44
C ARG A 214 20.94 10.15 -5.43
N LEU A 215 21.35 10.35 -6.69
CA LEU A 215 21.29 9.33 -7.73
C LEU A 215 22.16 8.10 -7.39
N ALA A 216 23.35 8.32 -6.83
CA ALA A 216 24.23 7.22 -6.42
C ALA A 216 23.62 6.38 -5.28
N GLU A 217 22.97 7.01 -4.30
CA GLU A 217 22.29 6.31 -3.22
C GLU A 217 21.01 5.62 -3.68
N GLU A 218 20.25 6.25 -4.59
CA GLU A 218 19.06 5.67 -5.21
C GLU A 218 19.38 4.37 -5.96
N ALA A 219 20.49 4.33 -6.71
CA ALA A 219 20.99 3.12 -7.36
C ALA A 219 21.36 2.01 -6.36
N ARG A 220 21.94 2.36 -5.20
CA ARG A 220 22.24 1.39 -4.13
C ARG A 220 20.97 0.84 -3.49
N LEU A 221 20.00 1.69 -3.21
CA LEU A 221 18.69 1.29 -2.67
C LEU A 221 17.96 0.38 -3.65
N GLN A 222 18.01 0.68 -4.96
CA GLN A 222 17.43 -0.18 -6.00
C GLN A 222 18.06 -1.57 -6.00
N ALA A 223 19.39 -1.65 -6.00
CA ALA A 223 20.10 -2.93 -5.98
C ALA A 223 19.79 -3.75 -4.72
N ARG A 224 19.72 -3.09 -3.55
CA ARG A 224 19.34 -3.73 -2.29
C ARG A 224 17.89 -4.22 -2.31
N SER A 225 16.97 -3.42 -2.86
CA SER A 225 15.56 -3.79 -3.00
C SER A 225 15.39 -5.03 -3.87
N ARG A 226 16.05 -5.07 -5.03
CA ARG A 226 16.03 -6.23 -5.94
C ARG A 226 16.54 -7.52 -5.26
N ALA A 227 17.67 -7.44 -4.57
CA ALA A 227 18.20 -8.59 -3.83
C ALA A 227 17.28 -9.06 -2.69
N ALA A 228 16.59 -8.12 -2.02
CA ALA A 228 15.59 -8.45 -1.01
C ALA A 228 14.33 -9.10 -1.63
N ALA A 229 13.88 -8.60 -2.78
CA ALA A 229 12.75 -9.13 -3.54
C ALA A 229 12.99 -10.57 -3.99
N GLU A 230 14.18 -10.86 -4.55
CA GLU A 230 14.56 -12.23 -4.95
C GLU A 230 14.55 -13.20 -3.76
N LYS A 231 15.07 -12.75 -2.60
CA LYS A 231 15.04 -13.54 -1.36
C LYS A 231 13.61 -13.76 -0.86
N ALA A 232 12.76 -12.75 -0.91
CA ALA A 232 11.36 -12.84 -0.50
C ALA A 232 10.59 -13.81 -1.42
N SER A 233 10.77 -13.69 -2.73
CA SER A 233 10.20 -14.58 -3.74
C SER A 233 10.60 -16.04 -3.51
N ALA A 234 11.87 -16.32 -3.22
CA ALA A 234 12.34 -17.65 -2.86
C ALA A 234 11.70 -18.20 -1.57
N ALA A 235 11.48 -17.34 -0.57
CA ALA A 235 10.80 -17.72 0.67
C ALA A 235 9.30 -18.03 0.43
N VAL A 236 8.63 -17.27 -0.45
CA VAL A 236 7.24 -17.54 -0.86
C VAL A 236 7.13 -18.91 -1.52
N ARG A 237 8.05 -19.27 -2.41
CA ARG A 237 8.11 -20.62 -3.01
C ARG A 237 8.20 -21.72 -1.96
N GLU A 238 9.08 -21.56 -0.98
CA GLU A 238 9.24 -22.53 0.10
C GLU A 238 7.97 -22.63 0.98
N ALA A 239 7.36 -21.49 1.31
CA ALA A 239 6.14 -21.43 2.11
C ALA A 239 4.95 -22.08 1.38
N PHE A 240 4.79 -21.79 0.08
CA PHE A 240 3.75 -22.39 -0.77
C PHE A 240 3.87 -23.92 -0.79
N ARG A 241 5.08 -24.46 -1.04
CA ARG A 241 5.33 -25.90 -1.02
C ARG A 241 4.96 -26.53 0.33
N LYS A 242 5.31 -25.90 1.45
CA LYS A 242 4.96 -26.38 2.79
C LYS A 242 3.45 -26.33 3.06
N ARG A 243 2.75 -25.27 2.63
CA ARG A 243 1.29 -25.14 2.78
C ARG A 243 0.57 -26.21 1.97
N LYS A 244 0.88 -26.34 0.67
CA LYS A 244 0.26 -27.35 -0.20
C LYS A 244 0.55 -28.76 0.30
N GLN A 245 1.75 -29.04 0.82
CA GLN A 245 2.05 -30.33 1.44
C GLN A 245 1.14 -30.63 2.64
N ARG A 246 0.92 -29.65 3.54
CA ARG A 246 0.01 -29.82 4.70
C ARG A 246 -1.44 -30.00 4.26
N GLN A 247 -1.88 -29.23 3.27
CA GLN A 247 -3.23 -29.34 2.71
C GLN A 247 -3.47 -30.74 2.16
N LEU A 248 -2.59 -31.24 1.29
CA LEU A 248 -2.69 -32.59 0.74
C LEU A 248 -2.70 -33.65 1.84
N GLN A 249 -1.89 -33.48 2.89
CA GLN A 249 -1.90 -34.38 4.05
C GLN A 249 -3.24 -34.38 4.80
N GLN A 250 -3.86 -33.21 4.95
CA GLN A 250 -5.16 -33.07 5.62
C GLN A 250 -6.29 -33.66 4.78
N GLU A 251 -6.31 -33.36 3.48
CA GLU A 251 -7.27 -33.94 2.53
C GLU A 251 -7.13 -35.47 2.46
N ALA A 252 -5.90 -35.97 2.41
CA ALA A 252 -5.64 -37.42 2.46
C ALA A 252 -6.10 -38.04 3.78
N ALA A 253 -5.87 -37.38 4.93
CA ALA A 253 -6.34 -37.88 6.22
C ALA A 253 -7.87 -37.93 6.30
N VAL A 254 -8.57 -36.92 5.77
CA VAL A 254 -10.04 -36.89 5.68
C VAL A 254 -10.54 -37.99 4.74
N ALA A 255 -9.92 -38.16 3.57
CA ALA A 255 -10.27 -39.20 2.61
C ALA A 255 -10.08 -40.61 3.19
N VAL A 256 -8.97 -40.84 3.91
CA VAL A 256 -8.73 -42.10 4.64
C VAL A 256 -9.80 -42.29 5.71
N ALA A 257 -10.05 -41.30 6.56
CA ALA A 257 -11.06 -41.40 7.62
C ALA A 257 -12.48 -41.63 7.08
N ALA A 258 -12.84 -41.01 5.95
CA ALA A 258 -14.10 -41.23 5.25
C ALA A 258 -14.18 -42.66 4.71
N ARG A 259 -13.13 -43.11 4.01
CA ARG A 259 -13.02 -44.47 3.45
C ARG A 259 -13.02 -45.56 4.52
N ARG A 260 -12.55 -45.28 5.73
CA ARG A 260 -12.53 -46.25 6.85
C ARG A 260 -13.81 -46.23 7.69
N ARG A 261 -14.65 -45.20 7.56
CA ARG A 261 -15.86 -45.02 8.36
C ARG A 261 -16.89 -46.09 7.99
N GLY A 262 -17.32 -46.89 8.97
CA GLY A 262 -18.38 -47.90 8.78
C GLY A 262 -17.94 -49.19 8.06
N VAL A 263 -16.71 -49.26 7.55
CA VAL A 263 -16.18 -50.45 6.83
C VAL A 263 -15.97 -51.65 7.75
N LEU A 264 -15.51 -51.42 8.98
CA LEU A 264 -15.38 -52.49 9.97
C LEU A 264 -16.74 -52.87 10.56
N ASP A 265 -17.65 -51.90 10.70
CA ASP A 265 -19.00 -52.14 11.22
C ASP A 265 -19.85 -52.98 10.24
N SER A 266 -19.67 -52.81 8.92
CA SER A 266 -20.34 -53.64 7.90
C SER A 266 -19.86 -55.10 7.92
N VAL A 267 -18.55 -55.33 8.15
CA VAL A 267 -17.99 -56.67 8.33
C VAL A 267 -18.53 -57.34 9.60
N VAL A 268 -18.64 -56.60 10.70
CA VAL A 268 -19.20 -57.13 11.96
C VAL A 268 -20.69 -57.48 11.82
N ALA A 269 -21.43 -56.75 10.97
CA ALA A 269 -22.86 -56.98 10.73
C ALA A 269 -23.15 -58.19 9.83
N ALA A 270 -22.23 -58.63 8.97
CA ALA A 270 -22.41 -59.78 8.09
C ALA A 270 -21.50 -60.95 8.48
N ALA A 271 -22.03 -61.90 9.24
CA ALA A 271 -21.32 -63.13 9.55
C ALA A 271 -20.98 -63.90 8.26
N ALA A 272 -19.73 -64.38 8.14
CA ALA A 272 -19.35 -65.34 7.11
C ALA A 272 -20.32 -66.53 7.15
N LYS A 273 -20.86 -66.93 6.00
CA LYS A 273 -21.80 -68.06 5.87
C LYS A 273 -21.08 -69.26 5.26
N PRO A 274 -20.59 -70.21 6.07
CA PRO A 274 -19.94 -71.41 5.57
C PRO A 274 -20.85 -72.15 4.59
N GLY A 275 -20.30 -72.57 3.45
CA GLY A 275 -21.03 -73.31 2.43
C GLY A 275 -21.86 -72.47 1.47
N VAL A 276 -21.87 -71.13 1.59
CA VAL A 276 -22.52 -70.21 0.62
C VAL A 276 -21.54 -69.65 -0.39
N TYR A 277 -20.40 -69.15 0.08
CA TYR A 277 -19.30 -68.71 -0.76
C TYR A 277 -17.95 -69.10 -0.14
N GLN A 278 -16.89 -69.12 -0.94
CA GLN A 278 -15.53 -69.34 -0.48
C GLN A 278 -14.53 -68.64 -1.41
N TRP A 279 -13.50 -68.04 -0.82
CA TRP A 279 -12.35 -67.54 -1.57
C TRP A 279 -11.32 -68.66 -1.77
N LEU A 280 -10.82 -68.80 -3.00
CA LEU A 280 -9.88 -69.83 -3.41
C LEU A 280 -8.53 -69.22 -3.80
N ASP A 281 -7.44 -69.87 -3.38
CA ASP A 281 -6.06 -69.59 -3.78
C ASP A 281 -5.34 -70.87 -4.25
N GLU A 282 -4.07 -70.76 -4.67
CA GLU A 282 -3.28 -71.91 -5.17
C GLU A 282 -2.98 -72.98 -4.08
N GLU A 283 -3.16 -72.66 -2.79
CA GLU A 283 -2.87 -73.55 -1.65
C GLU A 283 -4.14 -74.09 -0.95
N GLY A 284 -5.34 -73.62 -1.31
CA GLY A 284 -6.60 -74.04 -0.72
C GLY A 284 -7.60 -72.89 -0.50
N ALA A 285 -7.98 -72.68 0.77
CA ALA A 285 -8.86 -71.59 1.19
C ALA A 285 -8.01 -70.37 1.54
N GLY A 286 -8.03 -69.36 0.68
CA GLY A 286 -7.21 -68.16 0.81
C GLY A 286 -8.06 -66.92 0.97
N GLU A 287 -7.80 -66.11 1.99
CA GLU A 287 -8.37 -64.77 2.09
C GLU A 287 -7.88 -63.90 0.90
N PRO A 288 -8.74 -63.03 0.35
CA PRO A 288 -8.32 -62.12 -0.70
C PRO A 288 -7.17 -61.22 -0.21
N ARG A 289 -6.15 -61.00 -1.05
CA ARG A 289 -4.98 -60.18 -0.72
C ARG A 289 -4.93 -58.94 -1.58
N ALA A 290 -4.60 -57.80 -0.99
CA ALA A 290 -4.55 -56.51 -1.67
C ALA A 290 -3.62 -56.57 -2.90
N GLY A 291 -4.13 -56.09 -4.05
CA GLY A 291 -3.36 -55.95 -5.29
C GLY A 291 -3.11 -57.26 -6.04
N ARG A 292 -3.75 -58.36 -5.61
CA ARG A 292 -3.72 -59.66 -6.30
C ARG A 292 -5.10 -59.98 -6.87
N THR A 293 -5.16 -60.98 -7.75
CA THR A 293 -6.44 -61.59 -8.13
C THR A 293 -6.80 -62.68 -7.13
N ALA A 294 -8.06 -62.75 -6.72
CA ALA A 294 -8.60 -63.82 -5.89
C ALA A 294 -9.80 -64.48 -6.59
N THR A 295 -10.00 -65.78 -6.38
CA THR A 295 -11.14 -66.48 -7.00
C THR A 295 -12.28 -66.58 -6.01
N LEU A 296 -13.41 -65.94 -6.33
CA LEU A 296 -14.64 -65.99 -5.54
C LEU A 296 -15.50 -67.15 -6.05
N ALA A 297 -15.68 -68.19 -5.24
CA ALA A 297 -16.58 -69.30 -5.51
C ALA A 297 -17.89 -69.14 -4.75
N TYR A 298 -19.02 -69.40 -5.42
CA TYR A 298 -20.37 -69.33 -4.88
C TYR A 298 -21.08 -70.67 -5.08
N ASN A 299 -21.71 -71.16 -4.01
CA ASN A 299 -22.50 -72.37 -4.04
C ASN A 299 -23.90 -72.04 -4.55
N LYS A 300 -24.13 -72.35 -5.81
CA LYS A 300 -25.42 -72.10 -6.46
C LYS A 300 -26.57 -72.86 -5.78
N ALA A 301 -26.28 -74.00 -5.15
CA ALA A 301 -27.30 -74.81 -4.48
C ALA A 301 -27.75 -74.24 -3.11
N SER A 302 -27.01 -73.29 -2.52
CA SER A 302 -27.30 -72.75 -1.18
C SER A 302 -28.06 -71.43 -1.17
N GLY A 303 -28.25 -70.78 -2.32
CA GLY A 303 -28.76 -69.41 -2.37
C GLY A 303 -29.96 -69.20 -3.29
N ALA A 304 -30.38 -67.94 -3.40
CA ALA A 304 -31.58 -67.53 -4.15
C ALA A 304 -31.49 -67.84 -5.66
N LEU A 305 -30.28 -68.09 -6.17
CA LEU A 305 -29.97 -68.28 -7.59
C LEU A 305 -29.94 -69.75 -8.05
N HIS A 306 -30.40 -70.70 -7.21
CA HIS A 306 -30.35 -72.13 -7.52
C HIS A 306 -31.03 -72.53 -8.84
N ALA A 307 -32.12 -71.84 -9.21
CA ALA A 307 -32.90 -72.10 -10.42
C ALA A 307 -32.46 -71.27 -11.65
N CYS A 308 -31.57 -70.28 -11.48
CA CYS A 308 -31.12 -69.40 -12.56
C CYS A 308 -30.18 -70.15 -13.52
N SER A 309 -30.19 -69.83 -14.81
CA SER A 309 -29.29 -70.43 -15.80
C SER A 309 -27.86 -69.90 -15.72
N SER A 310 -27.69 -68.66 -15.23
CA SER A 310 -26.41 -67.97 -15.07
C SER A 310 -26.29 -67.33 -13.68
N VAL A 311 -25.06 -67.01 -13.30
CA VAL A 311 -24.73 -66.30 -12.06
C VAL A 311 -23.62 -65.30 -12.36
N ASN A 312 -23.78 -64.08 -11.89
CA ASN A 312 -22.78 -63.01 -11.89
C ASN A 312 -22.50 -62.60 -10.45
N ALA A 313 -21.25 -62.28 -10.14
CA ALA A 313 -20.91 -61.58 -8.91
C ALA A 313 -20.77 -60.08 -9.22
N VAL A 314 -21.46 -59.24 -8.46
CA VAL A 314 -21.25 -57.79 -8.45
C VAL A 314 -20.34 -57.50 -7.27
N VAL A 315 -19.18 -56.92 -7.54
CA VAL A 315 -18.14 -56.67 -6.54
C VAL A 315 -17.85 -55.17 -6.43
N GLY A 316 -17.68 -54.70 -5.21
CA GLY A 316 -17.18 -53.39 -4.82
C GLY A 316 -16.22 -53.51 -3.63
N PHE A 317 -15.76 -52.38 -3.13
CA PHE A 317 -14.78 -52.33 -2.03
C PHE A 317 -15.14 -51.27 -0.99
N ASP A 318 -14.70 -51.50 0.25
CA ASP A 318 -14.79 -50.57 1.38
C ASP A 318 -16.19 -49.96 1.59
N ALA A 319 -17.22 -50.81 1.71
CA ALA A 319 -18.63 -50.46 1.82
C ALA A 319 -19.21 -49.82 0.53
N TRP A 320 -18.88 -50.41 -0.62
CA TRP A 320 -19.28 -49.93 -1.96
C TRP A 320 -18.79 -48.50 -2.26
N HIS A 321 -17.66 -48.08 -1.68
CA HIS A 321 -17.13 -46.75 -1.84
C HIS A 321 -16.32 -46.65 -3.14
N GLY A 322 -16.93 -46.07 -4.18
CA GLY A 322 -16.38 -45.93 -5.53
C GLY A 322 -17.46 -46.10 -6.60
N GLU A 323 -17.31 -45.47 -7.77
CA GLU A 323 -18.33 -45.53 -8.83
C GLU A 323 -18.28 -46.83 -9.67
N GLU A 324 -17.14 -47.53 -9.70
CA GLU A 324 -16.96 -48.75 -10.49
C GLU A 324 -17.31 -50.02 -9.70
N LYS A 325 -18.56 -50.48 -9.85
CA LYS A 325 -18.95 -51.85 -9.45
C LYS A 325 -18.63 -52.81 -10.59
N VAL A 326 -17.81 -53.81 -10.33
CA VAL A 326 -17.43 -54.79 -11.34
C VAL A 326 -18.43 -55.94 -11.30
N THR A 327 -19.13 -56.17 -12.41
CA THR A 327 -19.96 -57.36 -12.59
C THR A 327 -19.16 -58.42 -13.33
N VAL A 328 -18.84 -59.54 -12.68
CA VAL A 328 -18.07 -60.65 -13.27
C VAL A 328 -18.96 -61.89 -13.46
N PRO A 329 -18.96 -62.50 -14.67
CA PRO A 329 -19.70 -63.73 -14.91
C PRO A 329 -19.01 -64.91 -14.23
N MET A 330 -19.78 -65.68 -13.47
CA MET A 330 -19.29 -66.86 -12.76
C MET A 330 -19.45 -68.11 -13.63
N ARG A 331 -18.40 -68.93 -13.70
CA ARG A 331 -18.37 -70.17 -14.49
C ARG A 331 -18.43 -71.41 -13.59
N PRO A 332 -19.02 -72.53 -14.03
CA PRO A 332 -19.02 -73.77 -13.27
C PRO A 332 -17.60 -74.18 -12.87
N LEU A 333 -17.40 -74.46 -11.58
CA LEU A 333 -16.16 -75.02 -11.07
C LEU A 333 -16.21 -76.54 -11.30
N GLY A 334 -15.26 -77.08 -12.07
CA GLY A 334 -15.22 -78.52 -12.38
C GLY A 334 -15.09 -79.39 -11.13
N ALA A 335 -15.61 -80.62 -11.15
CA ALA A 335 -15.66 -81.49 -9.98
C ALA A 335 -14.29 -81.77 -9.33
N GLU A 336 -13.23 -81.91 -10.14
CA GLU A 336 -11.85 -82.08 -9.65
C GLU A 336 -11.32 -80.81 -8.98
N ALA A 337 -11.57 -79.64 -9.59
CA ALA A 337 -11.17 -78.35 -9.04
C ALA A 337 -11.93 -78.02 -7.74
N ALA A 338 -13.23 -78.29 -7.69
CA ALA A 338 -14.03 -78.15 -6.47
C ALA A 338 -13.50 -79.07 -5.36
N ALA A 339 -13.22 -80.34 -5.67
CA ALA A 339 -12.69 -81.31 -4.69
C ALA A 339 -11.31 -80.92 -4.15
N ALA A 340 -10.44 -80.32 -4.98
CA ALA A 340 -9.12 -79.83 -4.55
C ALA A 340 -9.19 -78.76 -3.45
N HIS A 341 -10.30 -78.01 -3.38
CA HIS A 341 -10.56 -77.02 -2.33
C HIS A 341 -11.55 -77.50 -1.26
N GLY A 342 -11.85 -78.81 -1.20
CA GLY A 342 -12.78 -79.38 -0.22
C GLY A 342 -14.25 -79.03 -0.46
N LEU A 343 -14.60 -78.57 -1.65
CA LEU A 343 -15.96 -78.17 -2.03
C LEU A 343 -16.75 -79.36 -2.60
N SER A 344 -18.01 -79.51 -2.18
CA SER A 344 -18.95 -80.48 -2.76
C SER A 344 -20.25 -79.77 -3.16
N GLY A 345 -20.83 -80.14 -4.30
CA GLY A 345 -22.05 -79.53 -4.84
C GLY A 345 -21.83 -78.69 -6.12
N ALA A 346 -22.81 -77.86 -6.47
CA ALA A 346 -22.83 -77.07 -7.70
C ALA A 346 -22.21 -75.68 -7.49
N TRP A 347 -20.89 -75.61 -7.55
CA TRP A 347 -20.14 -74.36 -7.37
C TRP A 347 -19.89 -73.66 -8.69
N VAL A 348 -20.02 -72.34 -8.68
CA VAL A 348 -19.59 -71.44 -9.76
C VAL A 348 -18.52 -70.50 -9.21
N ALA A 349 -17.57 -70.07 -10.04
CA ALA A 349 -16.48 -69.21 -9.61
C ALA A 349 -16.15 -68.13 -10.63
N ALA A 350 -15.65 -67.00 -10.16
CA ALA A 350 -15.08 -65.94 -10.97
C ALA A 350 -13.78 -65.43 -10.34
N THR A 351 -12.83 -65.04 -11.18
CA THR A 351 -11.63 -64.34 -10.74
C THR A 351 -11.94 -62.86 -10.60
N VAL A 352 -11.65 -62.32 -9.42
CA VAL A 352 -11.91 -60.94 -9.03
C VAL A 352 -10.55 -60.26 -8.79
N PRO A 353 -10.25 -59.14 -9.46
CA PRO A 353 -9.10 -58.32 -9.11
C PRO A 353 -9.37 -57.65 -7.76
N ILE A 354 -8.48 -57.81 -6.78
CA ILE A 354 -8.60 -57.18 -5.46
C ILE A 354 -7.84 -55.86 -5.50
N ASP A 355 -8.54 -54.78 -5.15
CA ASP A 355 -7.96 -53.45 -5.10
C ASP A 355 -6.74 -53.41 -4.15
N PRO A 356 -5.61 -52.80 -4.56
CA PRO A 356 -4.36 -52.76 -3.78
C PRO A 356 -4.42 -51.94 -2.50
N ILE A 357 -5.48 -51.15 -2.29
CA ILE A 357 -5.64 -50.24 -1.16
C ILE A 357 -6.92 -50.51 -0.34
N ALA A 358 -7.78 -51.44 -0.78
CA ALA A 358 -8.99 -51.85 -0.08
C ALA A 358 -8.74 -52.71 1.17
N GLN A 359 -9.59 -52.56 2.18
CA GLN A 359 -9.63 -53.41 3.39
C GLN A 359 -10.75 -54.43 3.35
N VAL A 360 -11.85 -54.11 2.68
CA VAL A 360 -13.02 -54.99 2.56
C VAL A 360 -13.40 -55.12 1.09
N VAL A 361 -13.72 -56.34 0.68
CA VAL A 361 -14.43 -56.60 -0.57
C VAL A 361 -15.90 -56.83 -0.26
N ASP A 362 -16.76 -56.04 -0.91
CA ASP A 362 -18.22 -56.13 -0.82
C ASP A 362 -18.74 -56.82 -2.07
N PHE A 363 -19.66 -57.77 -1.93
CA PHE A 363 -20.20 -58.45 -3.09
C PHE A 363 -21.61 -58.98 -2.87
N VAL A 364 -22.32 -59.13 -4.00
CA VAL A 364 -23.63 -59.76 -4.10
C VAL A 364 -23.67 -60.59 -5.37
N PHE A 365 -24.60 -61.54 -5.44
CA PHE A 365 -24.76 -62.39 -6.62
C PHE A 365 -26.08 -62.10 -7.32
N THR A 366 -26.10 -62.18 -8.65
CA THR A 366 -27.31 -61.94 -9.45
C THR A 366 -27.33 -62.75 -10.76
N ASP A 367 -28.47 -62.83 -11.44
CA ASP A 367 -28.59 -63.40 -12.79
C ASP A 367 -28.25 -62.37 -13.89
N ASP A 368 -28.19 -62.78 -15.16
CA ASP A 368 -27.82 -61.89 -16.28
C ASP A 368 -28.81 -60.72 -16.44
N ASP A 369 -30.10 -60.98 -16.18
CA ASP A 369 -31.17 -59.99 -16.28
C ASP A 369 -31.29 -59.10 -15.02
N LYS A 370 -30.47 -59.33 -13.99
CA LYS A 370 -30.50 -58.63 -12.68
C LYS A 370 -31.86 -58.67 -11.98
N ARG A 371 -32.63 -59.75 -12.18
CA ARG A 371 -33.97 -59.94 -11.62
C ARG A 371 -33.94 -60.63 -10.26
N VAL A 372 -32.99 -61.52 -10.04
CA VAL A 372 -32.83 -62.27 -8.78
C VAL A 372 -31.51 -61.87 -8.14
N TRP A 373 -31.54 -61.56 -6.85
CA TRP A 373 -30.38 -61.15 -6.09
C TRP A 373 -30.19 -62.06 -4.88
N ASP A 374 -28.96 -62.50 -4.67
CA ASP A 374 -28.51 -63.03 -3.39
C ASP A 374 -27.59 -62.00 -2.74
N ASN A 375 -28.18 -61.19 -1.87
CA ASN A 375 -27.53 -60.08 -1.15
C ASN A 375 -27.53 -60.31 0.35
N ASN A 376 -27.43 -61.56 0.78
CA ASN A 376 -27.32 -61.92 2.19
C ASN A 376 -28.45 -61.34 3.07
N ALA A 377 -29.70 -61.39 2.60
CA ALA A 377 -30.86 -60.81 3.29
C ALA A 377 -30.73 -59.30 3.59
N LEU A 378 -30.34 -58.53 2.57
CA LEU A 378 -30.11 -57.08 2.60
C LEU A 378 -28.88 -56.63 3.40
N SER A 379 -28.04 -57.56 3.87
CA SER A 379 -26.79 -57.25 4.57
C SER A 379 -25.56 -57.23 3.67
N ASP A 380 -25.68 -57.65 2.40
CA ASP A 380 -24.57 -57.89 1.46
C ASP A 380 -23.53 -58.90 2.01
N TYR A 381 -22.64 -59.37 1.14
CA TYR A 381 -21.50 -60.18 1.59
C TYR A 381 -20.25 -59.31 1.69
N HIS A 382 -19.48 -59.54 2.76
CA HIS A 382 -18.24 -58.82 3.04
C HIS A 382 -17.12 -59.82 3.33
N SER A 383 -15.90 -59.51 2.92
CA SER A 383 -14.69 -60.25 3.32
C SER A 383 -13.53 -59.30 3.56
N LEU A 384 -12.75 -59.57 4.61
CA LEU A 384 -11.53 -58.82 4.91
C LEU A 384 -10.45 -59.15 3.87
N ILE A 385 -9.68 -58.13 3.51
CA ILE A 385 -8.54 -58.24 2.61
C ILE A 385 -7.25 -58.25 3.45
N ALA A 386 -6.46 -59.30 3.30
CA ALA A 386 -5.17 -59.41 3.97
C ALA A 386 -4.11 -58.52 3.30
N GLY A 387 -3.27 -57.86 4.11
CA GLY A 387 -2.18 -57.01 3.64
C GLY A 387 -2.58 -55.61 3.20
N ALA A 388 -3.74 -55.11 3.61
CA ALA A 388 -4.16 -53.73 3.36
C ALA A 388 -3.18 -52.71 3.97
N LEU A 389 -3.03 -51.56 3.32
CA LEU A 389 -2.18 -50.47 3.80
C LEU A 389 -2.67 -49.94 5.16
N SER A 390 -1.72 -49.54 6.02
CA SER A 390 -2.02 -48.73 7.20
C SER A 390 -2.58 -47.37 6.77
N ASP A 391 -3.35 -46.73 7.65
CA ASP A 391 -3.93 -45.41 7.37
C ASP A 391 -2.85 -44.37 7.04
N ALA A 392 -1.68 -44.44 7.68
CA ALA A 392 -0.54 -43.58 7.38
C ALA A 392 0.02 -43.83 5.97
N ALA A 393 0.19 -45.10 5.58
CA ALA A 393 0.73 -45.45 4.26
C ALA A 393 -0.28 -45.16 3.13
N LEU A 394 -1.58 -45.30 3.41
CA LEU A 394 -2.65 -44.92 2.47
C LEU A 394 -2.69 -43.40 2.29
N ALA A 395 -2.60 -42.63 3.39
CA ALA A 395 -2.54 -41.17 3.32
C ALA A 395 -1.32 -40.70 2.51
N GLU A 396 -0.13 -41.26 2.75
CA GLU A 396 1.09 -40.93 2.00
C GLU A 396 0.94 -41.21 0.50
N ARG A 397 0.31 -42.33 0.14
CA ARG A 397 0.06 -42.69 -1.26
C ARG A 397 -0.95 -41.76 -1.92
N LEU A 398 -2.03 -41.38 -1.24
CA LEU A 398 -3.00 -40.40 -1.74
C LEU A 398 -2.35 -39.03 -1.97
N VAL A 399 -1.49 -38.59 -1.06
CA VAL A 399 -0.71 -37.35 -1.22
C VAL A 399 0.19 -37.41 -2.45
N GLU A 400 0.90 -38.53 -2.67
CA GLU A 400 1.80 -38.68 -3.82
C GLU A 400 1.01 -38.73 -5.15
N THR A 401 -0.11 -39.45 -5.19
CA THR A 401 -0.99 -39.48 -6.37
C THR A 401 -1.52 -38.09 -6.70
N ALA A 402 -2.10 -37.38 -5.73
CA ALA A 402 -2.61 -36.03 -5.91
C ALA A 402 -1.50 -35.06 -6.36
N ARG A 403 -0.29 -35.20 -5.81
CA ARG A 403 0.87 -34.40 -6.23
C ARG A 403 1.26 -34.65 -7.68
N GLN A 404 1.19 -35.89 -8.16
CA GLN A 404 1.52 -36.23 -9.54
C GLN A 404 0.42 -35.75 -10.51
N GLU A 405 -0.85 -35.91 -10.14
CA GLU A 405 -2.00 -35.46 -10.92
C GLU A 405 -2.04 -33.93 -11.03
N GLU A 406 -1.72 -33.22 -9.94
CA GLU A 406 -1.75 -31.75 -9.88
C GLU A 406 -0.38 -31.10 -10.12
N ALA A 407 0.66 -31.84 -10.49
CA ALA A 407 2.04 -31.35 -10.51
C ALA A 407 2.22 -30.06 -11.34
N ALA A 408 1.60 -30.02 -12.53
CA ALA A 408 1.67 -28.88 -13.43
C ALA A 408 0.96 -27.64 -12.86
N GLU A 409 -0.19 -27.84 -12.22
CA GLU A 409 -0.98 -26.76 -11.62
C GLU A 409 -0.28 -26.21 -10.37
N ILE A 410 0.24 -27.08 -9.51
CA ILE A 410 1.03 -26.70 -8.33
C ILE A 410 2.26 -25.90 -8.74
N ALA A 411 2.97 -26.33 -9.80
CA ALA A 411 4.13 -25.60 -10.31
C ALA A 411 3.75 -24.22 -10.86
N LYS A 412 2.63 -24.12 -11.61
CA LYS A 412 2.10 -22.86 -12.11
C LYS A 412 1.76 -21.90 -10.96
N GLN A 413 1.06 -22.37 -9.94
CA GLN A 413 0.68 -21.57 -8.78
C GLN A 413 1.89 -21.12 -7.95
N GLU A 414 2.88 -22.00 -7.79
CA GLU A 414 4.13 -21.66 -7.10
C GLU A 414 4.88 -20.52 -7.83
N ASP A 415 5.00 -20.62 -9.16
CA ASP A 415 5.66 -19.59 -9.97
C ASP A 415 4.88 -18.28 -10.00
N LEU A 416 3.55 -18.35 -10.05
CA LEU A 416 2.68 -17.18 -9.97
C LEU A 416 2.84 -16.46 -8.62
N ALA A 417 2.80 -17.19 -7.51
CA ALA A 417 3.01 -16.64 -6.17
C ALA A 417 4.41 -15.99 -6.04
N ALA A 418 5.43 -16.62 -6.61
CA ALA A 418 6.80 -16.09 -6.64
C ALA A 418 6.91 -14.80 -7.47
N LYS A 419 6.21 -14.73 -8.61
CA LYS A 419 6.15 -13.56 -9.48
C LYS A 419 5.43 -12.39 -8.82
N ARG A 420 4.26 -12.64 -8.21
CA ARG A 420 3.51 -11.63 -7.44
C ARG A 420 4.35 -11.04 -6.31
N ALA A 421 5.13 -11.86 -5.61
CA ALA A 421 6.05 -11.39 -4.57
C ALA A 421 7.14 -10.43 -5.10
N LEU A 422 7.63 -10.65 -6.33
CA LEU A 422 8.58 -9.75 -6.99
C LEU A 422 7.93 -8.44 -7.42
N GLU A 423 6.80 -8.51 -8.12
CA GLU A 423 6.05 -7.33 -8.59
C GLU A 423 5.66 -6.43 -7.43
N LYS A 424 5.20 -7.01 -6.33
CA LYS A 424 4.88 -6.27 -5.11
C LYS A 424 6.08 -5.56 -4.50
N ALA A 425 7.25 -6.20 -4.47
CA ALA A 425 8.46 -5.58 -3.96
C ALA A 425 8.94 -4.43 -4.86
N GLU A 426 8.73 -4.53 -6.17
CA GLU A 426 9.00 -3.46 -7.12
C GLU A 426 8.04 -2.27 -6.93
N ILE A 427 6.73 -2.52 -6.85
CA ILE A 427 5.71 -1.51 -6.54
C ILE A 427 6.05 -0.76 -5.25
N LYS A 428 6.40 -1.50 -4.19
CA LYS A 428 6.80 -0.90 -2.91
C LYS A 428 8.04 -0.01 -3.06
N TYR A 429 9.06 -0.47 -3.78
CA TYR A 429 10.27 0.32 -4.02
C TYR A 429 9.98 1.60 -4.80
N GLU A 430 9.14 1.52 -5.84
CA GLU A 430 8.73 2.66 -6.65
C GLU A 430 7.92 3.67 -5.84
N ALA A 431 6.97 3.21 -5.03
CA ALA A 431 6.18 4.06 -4.13
C ALA A 431 7.08 4.83 -3.14
N GLU A 432 8.04 4.15 -2.51
CA GLU A 432 9.00 4.83 -1.63
C GLU A 432 9.92 5.79 -2.39
N ARG A 433 10.35 5.44 -3.60
CA ARG A 433 11.19 6.28 -4.46
C ARG A 433 10.45 7.57 -4.82
N GLN A 434 9.20 7.46 -5.21
CA GLN A 434 8.33 8.59 -5.53
C GLN A 434 8.11 9.47 -4.30
N LYS A 435 7.82 8.89 -3.12
CA LYS A 435 7.71 9.66 -1.86
C LYS A 435 8.99 10.45 -1.57
N ARG A 436 10.17 9.84 -1.74
CA ARG A 436 11.46 10.55 -1.59
C ARG A 436 11.62 11.68 -2.61
N ALA A 437 11.21 11.48 -3.85
CA ALA A 437 11.27 12.49 -4.90
C ALA A 437 10.32 13.67 -4.64
N GLN A 438 9.12 13.41 -4.08
CA GLN A 438 8.15 14.44 -3.70
C GLN A 438 8.65 15.30 -2.52
N LEU A 439 9.37 14.70 -1.56
CA LEU A 439 9.93 15.42 -0.41
C LEU A 439 11.19 16.21 -0.76
N ALA A 440 12.01 15.73 -1.72
CA ALA A 440 13.31 16.28 -2.06
C ALA A 440 13.36 17.81 -2.31
N PRO A 441 12.35 18.46 -2.92
CA PRO A 441 12.35 19.91 -3.13
C PRO A 441 12.38 20.74 -1.83
N PHE A 442 11.94 20.19 -0.70
CA PHE A 442 11.84 20.92 0.56
C PHE A 442 12.41 20.18 1.77
N LEU A 443 12.76 18.90 1.67
CA LEU A 443 13.29 18.10 2.78
C LEU A 443 14.33 17.08 2.28
N TYR A 444 15.54 17.11 2.84
CA TYR A 444 16.58 16.11 2.58
C TYR A 444 17.61 16.01 3.72
N THR A 445 18.47 14.99 3.69
CA THR A 445 19.56 14.82 4.66
C THR A 445 20.94 14.68 4.03
N ARG A 446 21.99 14.94 4.83
CA ARG A 446 23.39 14.58 4.54
C ARG A 446 23.98 13.77 5.70
N PRO A 447 24.45 12.53 5.47
CA PRO A 447 24.33 11.77 4.21
C PRO A 447 22.86 11.54 3.82
N CYS A 448 22.60 11.26 2.54
CA CYS A 448 21.22 11.04 2.02
C CYS A 448 20.47 9.92 2.75
N THR A 449 21.20 8.94 3.28
CA THR A 449 20.64 7.90 4.16
C THR A 449 21.28 8.00 5.54
N PRO A 450 20.53 8.35 6.60
CA PRO A 450 21.04 8.36 7.98
C PRO A 450 21.66 7.02 8.40
N ARG A 451 22.76 7.06 9.14
CA ARG A 451 23.48 5.86 9.63
C ARG A 451 23.48 5.80 11.14
N ALA A 452 23.19 4.62 11.69
CA ALA A 452 23.17 4.40 13.13
C ALA A 452 24.55 4.68 13.76
N GLY A 453 24.58 5.48 14.82
CA GLY A 453 25.80 5.89 15.50
C GLY A 453 26.54 7.08 14.88
N GLU A 454 26.08 7.60 13.74
CA GLU A 454 26.65 8.76 13.06
C GLU A 454 25.73 9.99 13.22
N ALA A 455 26.26 11.19 12.95
CA ALA A 455 25.43 12.38 12.89
C ALA A 455 24.85 12.55 11.48
N VAL A 456 23.61 13.03 11.40
CA VAL A 456 22.95 13.41 10.15
C VAL A 456 22.63 14.89 10.18
N GLU A 457 22.84 15.59 9.07
CA GLU A 457 22.39 16.97 8.87
C GLU A 457 21.08 16.95 8.09
N LEU A 458 20.02 17.50 8.70
CA LEU A 458 18.67 17.58 8.13
C LEU A 458 18.46 18.97 7.54
N PHE A 459 18.01 19.06 6.30
CA PHE A 459 17.72 20.30 5.58
C PHE A 459 16.23 20.39 5.28
N TYR A 460 15.63 21.53 5.58
CA TYR A 460 14.20 21.78 5.42
C TYR A 460 13.94 23.19 4.88
N ASN A 461 13.07 23.32 3.88
CA ASN A 461 12.68 24.59 3.30
C ASN A 461 11.27 24.99 3.75
N PRO A 462 11.14 25.87 4.76
CA PRO A 462 9.82 26.28 5.26
C PRO A 462 9.01 27.07 4.22
N ASP A 463 9.64 27.67 3.21
CA ASP A 463 8.92 28.51 2.23
C ASP A 463 7.99 27.70 1.31
N LEU A 464 8.18 26.38 1.27
CA LEU A 464 7.42 25.43 0.46
C LEU A 464 6.43 24.60 1.30
N THR A 465 6.23 24.94 2.57
CA THR A 465 5.43 24.16 3.52
C THR A 465 4.45 25.02 4.31
N THR A 466 3.75 24.43 5.28
CA THR A 466 2.83 25.14 6.18
C THR A 466 3.55 26.15 7.10
N LEU A 467 4.88 26.03 7.24
CA LEU A 467 5.71 26.97 7.99
C LEU A 467 6.21 28.16 7.15
N ARG A 468 5.60 28.40 5.98
CA ARG A 468 5.94 29.52 5.12
C ARG A 468 5.84 30.85 5.86
N GLY A 469 6.88 31.67 5.73
CA GLY A 469 6.97 33.00 6.34
C GLY A 469 7.25 32.99 7.84
N ARG A 470 7.54 31.83 8.45
CA ARG A 470 7.86 31.75 9.89
C ARG A 470 9.30 32.20 10.17
N PRO A 471 9.52 33.06 11.18
CA PRO A 471 10.82 33.66 11.43
C PRO A 471 11.83 32.67 12.02
N LYS A 472 11.34 31.72 12.83
CA LYS A 472 12.13 30.66 13.46
C LYS A 472 11.51 29.32 13.09
N VAL A 473 12.37 28.32 12.92
CA VAL A 473 11.96 26.94 12.67
C VAL A 473 12.80 26.04 13.57
N PHE A 474 12.15 25.09 14.21
CA PHE A 474 12.76 24.09 15.05
C PHE A 474 12.43 22.71 14.50
N VAL A 475 13.36 21.76 14.65
CA VAL A 475 13.08 20.34 14.45
C VAL A 475 12.93 19.68 15.82
N ARG A 476 11.85 18.92 16.00
CA ARG A 476 11.68 18.02 17.14
C ARG A 476 11.58 16.61 16.61
N GLY A 477 12.21 15.65 17.29
CA GLY A 477 12.19 14.29 16.82
C GLY A 477 12.52 13.26 17.87
N GLY A 478 12.50 12.02 17.43
CA GLY A 478 12.84 10.85 18.18
C GLY A 478 13.26 9.73 17.26
N PHE A 479 13.44 8.54 17.83
CA PHE A 479 13.85 7.39 17.08
C PHE A 479 12.90 6.23 17.33
N ASN A 480 12.78 5.37 16.31
CA ASN A 480 12.05 4.11 16.37
C ASN A 480 10.57 4.30 16.78
N ARG A 481 9.83 5.12 16.03
CA ARG A 481 8.42 5.50 16.29
C ARG A 481 8.24 6.31 17.57
N TRP A 482 9.14 7.26 17.82
CA TRP A 482 9.16 8.09 19.04
C TRP A 482 9.29 7.32 20.37
N THR A 483 9.71 6.06 20.31
CA THR A 483 9.83 5.21 21.51
C THR A 483 11.16 5.38 22.23
N GLN A 484 12.18 5.97 21.57
CA GLN A 484 13.55 6.02 22.08
C GLN A 484 14.25 7.33 21.78
N ASN A 485 15.04 7.81 22.75
CA ASN A 485 15.99 8.92 22.60
C ASN A 485 15.39 10.17 21.94
N ASN A 486 14.15 10.52 22.30
CA ASN A 486 13.48 11.72 21.83
C ASN A 486 14.30 12.96 22.21
N PHE A 487 14.54 13.85 21.24
CA PHE A 487 15.30 15.07 21.44
C PHE A 487 14.36 16.28 21.51
N ALA A 488 14.73 17.25 22.35
CA ALA A 488 14.01 18.51 22.50
C ALA A 488 14.08 19.33 21.19
N PRO A 489 13.13 20.25 20.95
CA PRO A 489 13.15 21.13 19.78
C PRO A 489 14.51 21.80 19.59
N GLN A 490 15.13 21.57 18.43
CA GLN A 490 16.43 22.12 18.05
C GLN A 490 16.23 23.21 16.99
N ALA A 491 16.74 24.41 17.26
CA ALA A 491 16.65 25.51 16.31
C ALA A 491 17.41 25.19 15.01
N MET A 492 16.76 25.41 13.87
CA MET A 492 17.37 25.24 12.55
C MET A 492 18.05 26.54 12.09
N THR A 493 19.22 26.41 11.48
CA THR A 493 20.05 27.54 11.01
C THR A 493 19.89 27.71 9.51
N SER A 494 19.70 28.94 9.01
CA SER A 494 19.60 29.19 7.56
C SER A 494 20.89 28.79 6.84
N VAL A 495 20.76 28.07 5.72
CA VAL A 495 21.89 27.60 4.93
C VAL A 495 21.87 28.25 3.55
N GLY A 496 22.79 29.19 3.34
CA GLY A 496 23.06 29.75 2.01
C GLY A 496 21.83 30.32 1.28
N ILE A 497 21.65 29.92 0.04
CA ILE A 497 20.63 30.43 -0.90
C ILE A 497 19.55 29.37 -1.09
N GLY A 498 18.29 29.78 -1.21
CA GLY A 498 17.16 28.89 -1.53
C GLY A 498 16.21 28.58 -0.37
N GLY A 499 16.26 29.33 0.74
CA GLY A 499 15.27 29.23 1.83
C GLY A 499 15.50 28.07 2.82
N PHE A 500 16.40 27.13 2.51
CA PHE A 500 16.68 25.99 3.37
C PHE A 500 17.28 26.38 4.73
N LYS A 501 16.86 25.64 5.76
CA LYS A 501 17.41 25.66 7.11
C LYS A 501 17.94 24.26 7.45
N SER A 502 19.01 24.17 8.24
CA SER A 502 19.56 22.89 8.68
C SER A 502 19.68 22.72 10.19
N ALA A 503 19.62 21.46 10.63
CA ALA A 503 19.93 21.05 11.99
C ALA A 503 20.71 19.72 11.97
N ARG A 504 21.69 19.60 12.86
CA ARG A 504 22.50 18.40 13.01
C ARG A 504 21.95 17.53 14.12
N ILE A 505 21.58 16.30 13.79
CA ILE A 505 20.94 15.32 14.68
C ILE A 505 21.92 14.15 14.89
N GLN A 506 22.11 13.74 16.14
CA GLN A 506 22.93 12.57 16.47
C GLN A 506 22.07 11.31 16.45
N VAL A 507 22.43 10.34 15.60
CA VAL A 507 21.65 9.10 15.45
C VAL A 507 22.17 8.02 16.42
N PRO A 508 21.33 7.45 17.30
CA PRO A 508 21.71 6.34 18.18
C PRO A 508 22.11 5.07 17.42
N ARG A 509 22.94 4.22 18.03
CA ARG A 509 23.40 2.95 17.40
C ARG A 509 22.28 1.91 17.21
N ASN A 510 21.21 2.00 17.99
CA ASN A 510 20.05 1.11 17.91
C ASN A 510 18.88 1.72 17.10
N ALA A 511 19.07 2.92 16.53
CA ALA A 511 18.06 3.56 15.70
C ALA A 511 17.99 2.90 14.32
N HIS A 512 16.78 2.50 13.92
CA HIS A 512 16.44 2.06 12.56
C HIS A 512 15.47 3.04 11.88
N LEU A 513 14.89 3.97 12.63
CA LEU A 513 14.03 5.04 12.13
C LEU A 513 14.32 6.34 12.87
N LEU A 514 14.38 7.45 12.12
CA LEU A 514 14.37 8.82 12.64
C LEU A 514 12.99 9.42 12.38
N ASP A 515 12.31 9.83 13.44
CA ASP A 515 10.98 10.43 13.41
C ASP A 515 11.10 11.91 13.76
N PHE A 516 10.44 12.82 13.04
CA PHE A 516 10.51 14.24 13.35
C PHE A 516 9.34 15.05 12.77
N VAL A 517 9.15 16.22 13.37
CA VAL A 517 8.24 17.28 12.94
C VAL A 517 8.97 18.63 12.99
N PHE A 518 8.45 19.61 12.26
CA PHE A 518 8.95 20.98 12.30
C PHE A 518 7.98 21.90 13.03
N LEU A 519 8.52 22.85 13.77
CA LEU A 519 7.78 23.76 14.66
C LEU A 519 8.19 25.20 14.39
N ASP A 520 7.31 26.18 14.59
CA ASP A 520 7.67 27.60 14.54
C ASP A 520 8.20 28.17 15.88
N SER A 521 8.06 27.41 16.98
CA SER A 521 8.58 27.73 18.31
C SER A 521 9.25 26.53 19.00
N ASP A 522 10.02 26.83 20.05
CA ASP A 522 10.56 25.84 21.00
C ASP A 522 9.52 25.40 22.04
N ASP A 523 8.44 26.16 22.21
CA ASP A 523 7.24 25.72 22.96
C ASP A 523 6.43 24.72 22.13
N THR A 524 6.17 23.55 22.72
CA THR A 524 5.39 22.47 22.12
C THR A 524 3.88 22.68 22.23
N HIS A 525 3.42 23.74 22.90
CA HIS A 525 1.99 24.01 23.11
C HIS A 525 1.57 25.28 22.36
N GLY A 526 0.86 25.11 21.24
CA GLY A 526 0.15 26.21 20.56
C GLY A 526 0.88 26.89 19.39
N GLY A 527 2.06 26.39 18.99
CA GLY A 527 2.76 26.81 17.76
C GLY A 527 2.23 26.13 16.49
N PHE A 528 2.60 26.65 15.32
CA PHE A 528 2.32 26.00 14.04
C PHE A 528 3.28 24.83 13.85
N ILE A 529 2.74 23.70 13.41
CA ILE A 529 3.49 22.45 13.23
C ILE A 529 3.36 22.04 11.77
N ASP A 530 4.49 21.65 11.18
CA ASP A 530 4.52 20.80 9.99
C ASP A 530 4.82 19.37 10.44
N ASP A 531 3.76 18.60 10.59
CA ASP A 531 3.74 17.19 10.94
C ASP A 531 3.32 16.32 9.76
N ASN A 532 3.54 16.78 8.52
CA ASN A 532 3.19 16.03 7.32
C ASN A 532 1.71 15.56 7.34
N HIS A 533 0.79 16.51 7.57
CA HIS A 533 -0.65 16.26 7.66
C HIS A 533 -1.04 15.26 8.78
N GLY A 534 -0.29 15.30 9.88
CA GLY A 534 -0.50 14.45 11.04
C GLY A 534 0.10 13.05 10.95
N LEU A 535 0.96 12.76 9.95
CA LEU A 535 1.65 11.48 9.79
C LEU A 535 3.12 11.51 10.25
N ASP A 536 3.66 12.69 10.57
CA ASP A 536 5.08 12.98 10.79
C ASP A 536 5.99 12.69 9.57
N TYR A 537 7.23 13.13 9.68
CA TYR A 537 8.30 12.74 8.79
C TYR A 537 9.09 11.57 9.37
N HIS A 538 9.37 10.59 8.52
CA HIS A 538 10.12 9.39 8.87
C HIS A 538 11.26 9.19 7.88
N LEU A 539 12.47 8.98 8.40
CA LEU A 539 13.64 8.64 7.60
C LEU A 539 14.24 7.31 8.07
N PRO A 540 14.43 6.33 7.18
CA PRO A 540 15.05 5.06 7.55
C PRO A 540 16.51 5.27 7.94
N VAL A 541 16.95 4.56 8.98
CA VAL A 541 18.34 4.57 9.45
C VAL A 541 18.98 3.22 9.15
N VAL A 542 20.11 3.22 8.43
CA VAL A 542 20.84 1.97 8.13
C VAL A 542 21.84 1.61 9.24
N GLY A 543 22.03 0.32 9.47
CA GLY A 543 22.98 -0.21 10.46
C GLY A 543 22.46 -0.27 11.90
N GLY A 544 21.19 0.11 12.14
CA GLY A 544 20.54 -0.04 13.44
C GLY A 544 20.25 -1.49 13.79
N ALA A 545 20.53 -1.89 15.03
CA ALA A 545 20.28 -3.24 15.53
C ALA A 545 18.83 -3.49 16.02
N GLY A 546 18.00 -2.46 16.12
CA GLY A 546 16.60 -2.59 16.58
C GLY A 546 15.65 -3.00 15.45
N ARG A 547 14.62 -3.79 15.79
CA ARG A 547 13.43 -4.04 14.94
C ARG A 547 12.22 -3.43 15.64
N LEU A 548 11.27 -2.86 14.90
CA LEU A 548 9.97 -2.51 15.48
C LEU A 548 9.26 -3.79 15.89
N GLU A 549 8.73 -3.82 17.10
CA GLU A 549 7.86 -4.89 17.53
C GLU A 549 6.58 -4.86 16.69
N PRO A 550 6.13 -6.00 16.14
CA PRO A 550 4.86 -6.10 15.45
C PRO A 550 3.68 -5.66 16.32
N LEU A 551 2.93 -4.66 15.85
CA LEU A 551 1.61 -4.36 16.38
C LEU A 551 0.69 -5.58 16.26
N ARG A 552 -0.17 -5.76 17.28
CA ARG A 552 -1.36 -6.60 17.21
C ARG A 552 -2.56 -5.70 16.96
N VAL A 553 -3.15 -5.81 15.77
CA VAL A 553 -4.28 -5.00 15.31
C VAL A 553 -5.50 -5.89 15.18
N VAL A 554 -6.57 -5.57 15.89
CA VAL A 554 -7.84 -6.29 15.77
C VAL A 554 -8.85 -5.40 15.05
N HIS A 555 -9.24 -5.81 13.84
CA HIS A 555 -10.33 -5.19 13.11
C HIS A 555 -11.66 -5.72 13.66
N VAL A 556 -12.59 -4.82 13.97
CA VAL A 556 -13.93 -5.16 14.45
C VAL A 556 -14.92 -4.59 13.43
N ALA A 557 -15.64 -5.48 12.75
CA ALA A 557 -16.46 -5.12 11.60
C ALA A 557 -17.75 -5.95 11.54
N ALA A 558 -18.74 -5.47 10.78
CA ALA A 558 -19.96 -6.20 10.48
C ALA A 558 -19.91 -6.93 9.12
N GLU A 559 -18.94 -6.60 8.27
CA GLU A 559 -18.73 -7.23 6.96
C GLU A 559 -17.27 -7.65 6.81
N MET A 560 -17.04 -8.72 6.04
CA MET A 560 -15.74 -9.19 5.59
C MET A 560 -15.92 -9.91 4.25
N ALA A 561 -15.25 -9.45 3.20
CA ALA A 561 -15.27 -10.12 1.91
C ALA A 561 -14.37 -11.37 1.93
N PRO A 562 -14.71 -12.46 1.21
CA PRO A 562 -15.94 -12.68 0.43
C PRO A 562 -17.11 -13.25 1.25
N ILE A 563 -16.91 -13.54 2.53
CA ILE A 563 -17.82 -14.41 3.32
C ILE A 563 -19.11 -13.73 3.80
N ALA A 564 -19.11 -12.42 4.01
CA ALA A 564 -20.24 -11.63 4.49
C ALA A 564 -20.10 -10.17 4.03
N LYS A 565 -20.74 -9.81 2.91
CA LYS A 565 -20.55 -8.52 2.23
C LYS A 565 -21.86 -7.95 1.68
N GLU A 566 -22.10 -6.65 1.92
CA GLU A 566 -23.21 -5.86 1.37
C GLU A 566 -22.72 -4.58 0.66
N GLY A 567 -21.51 -4.11 1.01
CA GLY A 567 -20.88 -2.94 0.40
C GLY A 567 -19.35 -3.05 0.34
N GLY A 568 -18.70 -1.91 0.13
CA GLY A 568 -17.23 -1.84 0.07
C GLY A 568 -16.54 -1.98 1.44
N LEU A 569 -17.29 -2.00 2.55
CA LEU A 569 -16.73 -2.19 3.89
C LEU A 569 -16.05 -3.55 4.00
N GLY A 570 -16.70 -4.61 3.53
CA GLY A 570 -16.14 -5.96 3.56
C GLY A 570 -14.84 -6.09 2.76
N ASP A 571 -14.75 -5.43 1.60
CA ASP A 571 -13.53 -5.41 0.79
C ASP A 571 -12.37 -4.72 1.53
N VAL A 572 -12.65 -3.58 2.18
CA VAL A 572 -11.63 -2.84 2.93
C VAL A 572 -11.12 -3.65 4.11
N VAL A 573 -12.01 -4.26 4.90
CA VAL A 573 -11.62 -5.03 6.10
C VAL A 573 -10.65 -6.15 5.74
N THR A 574 -10.97 -6.92 4.70
CA THR A 574 -10.12 -8.02 4.23
C THR A 574 -8.81 -7.49 3.66
N ALA A 575 -8.87 -6.57 2.68
CA ALA A 575 -7.69 -6.16 1.95
C ALA A 575 -6.72 -5.28 2.77
N LEU A 576 -7.25 -4.37 3.61
CA LEU A 576 -6.42 -3.62 4.57
C LEU A 576 -5.80 -4.55 5.61
N GLY A 577 -6.56 -5.51 6.12
CA GLY A 577 -6.05 -6.48 7.10
C GLY A 577 -4.87 -7.27 6.54
N ARG A 578 -4.98 -7.77 5.30
CA ARG A 578 -3.90 -8.47 4.60
C ARG A 578 -2.69 -7.56 4.41
N ALA A 579 -2.90 -6.34 3.89
CA ALA A 579 -1.81 -5.41 3.65
C ALA A 579 -1.04 -5.04 4.93
N VAL A 580 -1.74 -4.86 6.06
CA VAL A 580 -1.10 -4.63 7.37
C VAL A 580 -0.36 -5.86 7.88
N GLN A 581 -0.92 -7.07 7.69
CA GLN A 581 -0.26 -8.34 8.03
C GLN A 581 1.04 -8.53 7.24
N GLU A 582 1.03 -8.18 5.96
CA GLU A 582 2.17 -8.30 5.06
C GLU A 582 3.31 -7.33 5.38
N GLU A 583 3.00 -6.19 6.02
CA GLU A 583 4.00 -5.30 6.63
C GLU A 583 4.57 -5.87 7.95
N GLY A 584 4.16 -7.07 8.35
CA GLY A 584 4.73 -7.85 9.44
C GLY A 584 4.03 -7.66 10.78
N HIS A 585 2.79 -7.16 10.78
CA HIS A 585 1.95 -7.01 11.97
C HIS A 585 1.05 -8.24 12.19
N ASP A 586 0.63 -8.48 13.44
CA ASP A 586 -0.35 -9.51 13.78
C ASP A 586 -1.76 -8.94 13.61
N VAL A 587 -2.52 -9.45 12.65
CA VAL A 587 -3.86 -8.94 12.31
C VAL A 587 -4.92 -10.00 12.53
N GLU A 588 -6.01 -9.61 13.17
CA GLU A 588 -7.18 -10.47 13.39
C GLU A 588 -8.46 -9.69 13.09
N VAL A 589 -9.43 -10.34 12.46
CA VAL A 589 -10.77 -9.78 12.24
C VAL A 589 -11.75 -10.43 13.20
N VAL A 590 -12.54 -9.62 13.90
CA VAL A 590 -13.66 -10.07 14.73
C VAL A 590 -14.97 -9.71 14.04
N LEU A 591 -15.79 -10.74 13.78
CA LEU A 591 -17.05 -10.66 13.04
C LEU A 591 -18.19 -11.28 13.86
N PRO A 592 -19.46 -10.84 13.73
CA PRO A 592 -20.59 -11.64 14.18
C PRO A 592 -20.68 -12.93 13.36
N LYS A 593 -21.09 -14.03 14.00
CA LYS A 593 -21.39 -15.28 13.28
C LYS A 593 -22.82 -15.23 12.73
N TYR A 594 -22.96 -14.88 11.46
CA TYR A 594 -24.25 -14.88 10.76
C TYR A 594 -24.63 -16.26 10.21
N ASP A 595 -25.92 -16.44 9.95
CA ASP A 595 -26.43 -17.61 9.23
C ASP A 595 -26.24 -17.53 7.71
N CYS A 596 -26.10 -16.32 7.17
CA CYS A 596 -25.85 -16.07 5.76
C CYS A 596 -24.37 -16.03 5.36
N ILE A 597 -23.45 -16.43 6.25
CA ILE A 597 -22.02 -16.55 5.91
C ILE A 597 -21.84 -17.69 4.91
N ASN A 598 -21.01 -17.46 3.89
CA ASN A 598 -20.50 -18.54 3.05
C ASN A 598 -19.39 -19.29 3.79
N TYR A 599 -19.76 -20.32 4.55
CA TYR A 599 -18.82 -21.09 5.39
C TYR A 599 -17.81 -21.92 4.59
N ASP A 600 -18.08 -22.21 3.32
CA ASP A 600 -17.17 -22.97 2.45
C ASP A 600 -15.87 -22.19 2.17
N LEU A 601 -15.91 -20.87 2.32
CA LEU A 601 -14.76 -19.97 2.16
C LEU A 601 -14.05 -19.67 3.49
N VAL A 602 -14.38 -20.40 4.57
CA VAL A 602 -13.72 -20.26 5.87
C VAL A 602 -12.89 -21.50 6.17
N GLU A 603 -11.57 -21.38 6.00
CA GLU A 603 -10.63 -22.46 6.29
C GLU A 603 -10.54 -22.72 7.80
N ASP A 604 -10.41 -23.99 8.18
CA ASP A 604 -10.07 -24.41 9.55
C ASP A 604 -11.01 -23.91 10.68
N LEU A 605 -12.28 -23.64 10.36
CA LEU A 605 -13.27 -23.15 11.30
C LEU A 605 -13.50 -24.10 12.50
N LYS A 606 -13.14 -23.65 13.70
CA LYS A 606 -13.21 -24.44 14.94
C LYS A 606 -13.82 -23.63 16.08
N LEU A 607 -14.68 -24.27 16.88
CA LEU A 607 -15.11 -23.71 18.15
C LEU A 607 -13.91 -23.75 19.12
N ILE A 608 -13.52 -22.58 19.62
CA ILE A 608 -12.35 -22.47 20.50
C ILE A 608 -12.73 -22.15 21.95
N LYS A 609 -13.91 -21.55 22.18
CA LYS A 609 -14.33 -21.13 23.52
C LYS A 609 -15.83 -20.88 23.61
N GLU A 610 -16.35 -20.98 24.83
CA GLU A 610 -17.70 -20.58 25.20
C GLU A 610 -17.63 -19.74 26.48
N PHE A 611 -18.41 -18.67 26.56
CA PHE A 611 -18.54 -17.86 27.77
C PHE A 611 -19.93 -17.21 27.87
N TRP A 612 -20.31 -16.77 29.06
CA TRP A 612 -21.59 -16.09 29.28
C TRP A 612 -21.37 -14.58 29.40
N HIS A 613 -22.16 -13.80 28.68
CA HIS A 613 -22.18 -12.34 28.76
C HIS A 613 -23.62 -11.85 28.85
N ASN A 614 -23.96 -11.10 29.91
CA ASN A 614 -25.30 -10.54 30.13
C ASN A 614 -26.46 -11.55 29.96
N GLY A 615 -26.27 -12.78 30.42
CA GLY A 615 -27.28 -13.85 30.34
C GLY A 615 -27.42 -14.51 28.97
N VAL A 616 -26.53 -14.19 28.03
CA VAL A 616 -26.44 -14.84 26.71
C VAL A 616 -25.16 -15.66 26.65
N GLU A 617 -25.27 -16.92 26.24
CA GLU A 617 -24.11 -17.75 25.91
C GLU A 617 -23.49 -17.27 24.59
N ILE A 618 -22.18 -17.05 24.58
CA ILE A 618 -21.39 -16.63 23.43
C ILE A 618 -20.44 -17.77 23.06
N LYS A 619 -20.58 -18.29 21.84
CA LYS A 619 -19.64 -19.24 21.25
C LYS A 619 -18.63 -18.51 20.38
N VAL A 620 -17.35 -18.79 20.62
CA VAL A 620 -16.24 -18.18 19.89
C VAL A 620 -15.68 -19.21 18.93
N TRP A 621 -15.81 -18.91 17.65
CA TRP A 621 -15.27 -19.72 16.57
C TRP A 621 -14.07 -19.01 15.96
N ARG A 622 -13.12 -19.77 15.45
CA ARG A 622 -11.95 -19.23 14.76
C ARG A 622 -11.69 -20.01 13.49
N GLY A 623 -11.45 -19.28 12.41
CA GLY A 623 -11.02 -19.80 11.12
C GLY A 623 -10.04 -18.85 10.43
N ILE A 624 -9.75 -19.14 9.17
CA ILE A 624 -8.92 -18.32 8.30
C ILE A 624 -9.78 -17.93 7.09
N VAL A 625 -9.75 -16.65 6.71
CA VAL A 625 -10.46 -16.09 5.56
C VAL A 625 -9.47 -15.22 4.81
N GLU A 626 -9.18 -15.53 3.55
CA GLU A 626 -8.19 -14.79 2.73
C GLU A 626 -6.85 -14.57 3.46
N ASP A 627 -6.31 -15.64 4.06
CA ASP A 627 -5.07 -15.64 4.86
C ASP A 627 -5.10 -14.78 6.15
N LEU A 628 -6.27 -14.30 6.56
CA LEU A 628 -6.47 -13.58 7.81
C LEU A 628 -7.12 -14.45 8.88
N LYS A 629 -6.54 -14.40 10.09
CA LYS A 629 -7.17 -14.98 11.27
C LYS A 629 -8.48 -14.27 11.55
N THR A 630 -9.56 -15.02 11.54
CA THR A 630 -10.91 -14.49 11.73
C THR A 630 -11.59 -15.17 12.89
N THR A 631 -12.08 -14.38 13.85
CA THR A 631 -12.81 -14.83 15.02
C THR A 631 -14.27 -14.44 14.89
N PHE A 632 -15.16 -15.43 14.96
CA PHE A 632 -16.60 -15.25 14.89
C PHE A 632 -17.21 -15.39 16.28
N LEU A 633 -18.00 -14.39 16.67
CA LEU A 633 -18.76 -14.43 17.93
C LEU A 633 -20.22 -14.75 17.63
N GLU A 634 -20.70 -15.83 18.23
CA GLU A 634 -22.07 -16.33 18.08
C GLU A 634 -22.82 -16.19 19.41
N PRO A 635 -23.66 -15.14 19.54
CA PRO A 635 -24.65 -15.10 20.60
C PRO A 635 -25.72 -16.17 20.36
N CYS A 636 -25.80 -17.14 21.28
CA CYS A 636 -26.72 -18.28 21.23
C CYS A 636 -28.16 -17.92 21.64
N ASN A 637 -28.66 -16.79 21.15
CA ASN A 637 -30.05 -16.33 21.32
C ASN A 637 -30.75 -16.04 19.98
N GLY A 638 -30.11 -16.39 18.86
CA GLY A 638 -30.69 -16.25 17.51
C GLY A 638 -30.63 -14.85 16.92
N MET A 639 -30.02 -13.85 17.59
CA MET A 639 -30.05 -12.47 17.10
C MET A 639 -29.35 -12.27 15.75
N PHE A 640 -28.46 -13.18 15.35
CA PHE A 640 -27.76 -13.16 14.05
C PHE A 640 -28.23 -14.27 13.09
N TRP A 641 -29.31 -14.99 13.42
CA TRP A 641 -29.95 -16.01 12.58
C TRP A 641 -31.21 -15.44 11.92
N VAL A 642 -31.03 -14.50 10.99
CA VAL A 642 -32.11 -13.73 10.34
C VAL A 642 -32.00 -13.69 8.80
N GLY A 643 -31.09 -14.46 8.21
CA GLY A 643 -30.88 -14.62 6.78
C GLY A 643 -30.16 -13.46 6.08
N ARG A 644 -29.64 -12.49 6.83
CA ARG A 644 -28.98 -11.27 6.30
C ARG A 644 -28.13 -10.56 7.36
N ILE A 645 -27.17 -9.77 6.91
CA ILE A 645 -26.29 -8.97 7.79
C ILE A 645 -27.10 -7.87 8.49
N TYR A 646 -27.74 -7.01 7.71
CA TYR A 646 -28.52 -5.86 8.20
C TYR A 646 -30.02 -6.11 8.17
N THR A 647 -30.73 -5.60 9.16
CA THR A 647 -32.20 -5.65 9.27
C THR A 647 -32.77 -4.22 9.31
N GLU A 648 -33.53 -3.88 10.35
CA GLU A 648 -33.96 -2.53 10.63
C GLU A 648 -32.99 -1.87 11.62
N MET A 649 -32.67 -0.60 11.39
CA MET A 649 -31.65 0.13 12.13
C MET A 649 -31.84 0.06 13.66
N HIS A 650 -33.08 0.13 14.16
CA HIS A 650 -33.34 0.05 15.60
C HIS A 650 -32.99 -1.34 16.17
N ALA A 651 -33.35 -2.42 15.47
CA ALA A 651 -33.00 -3.77 15.88
C ALA A 651 -31.48 -3.98 15.80
N ASP A 652 -30.86 -3.51 14.72
CA ASP A 652 -29.43 -3.64 14.50
C ASP A 652 -28.59 -2.89 15.54
N ARG A 653 -29.00 -1.69 15.97
CA ARG A 653 -28.35 -0.98 17.09
C ARG A 653 -28.22 -1.87 18.33
N HIS A 654 -29.27 -2.62 18.65
CA HIS A 654 -29.23 -3.54 19.79
C HIS A 654 -28.36 -4.77 19.51
N ARG A 655 -28.54 -5.43 18.35
CA ARG A 655 -27.77 -6.62 17.93
C ARG A 655 -26.26 -6.36 17.98
N PHE A 656 -25.82 -5.29 17.33
CA PHE A 656 -24.41 -4.92 17.27
C PHE A 656 -23.89 -4.38 18.61
N GLY A 657 -24.74 -3.72 19.41
CA GLY A 657 -24.40 -3.31 20.77
C GLY A 657 -24.02 -4.50 21.66
N VAL A 658 -24.89 -5.51 21.75
CA VAL A 658 -24.62 -6.72 22.56
C VAL A 658 -23.40 -7.47 22.04
N TRP A 659 -23.24 -7.56 20.71
CA TRP A 659 -22.07 -8.18 20.10
C TRP A 659 -20.77 -7.43 20.41
N CYS A 660 -20.75 -6.10 20.37
CA CYS A 660 -19.58 -5.30 20.71
C CYS A 660 -19.16 -5.50 22.18
N GLU A 661 -20.11 -5.60 23.09
CA GLU A 661 -19.82 -5.90 24.50
C GLU A 661 -19.15 -7.27 24.64
N ALA A 662 -19.70 -8.30 23.98
CA ALA A 662 -19.11 -9.63 23.97
C ALA A 662 -17.72 -9.64 23.30
N ALA A 663 -17.51 -8.85 22.25
CA ALA A 663 -16.23 -8.70 21.58
C ALA A 663 -15.18 -8.06 22.50
N CYS A 664 -15.53 -6.97 23.19
CA CYS A 664 -14.62 -6.35 24.14
C CYS A 664 -14.32 -7.25 25.35
N GLU A 665 -15.30 -7.99 25.85
CA GLU A 665 -15.11 -8.96 26.92
C GLU A 665 -14.13 -10.08 26.49
N TYR A 666 -14.33 -10.60 25.27
CA TYR A 666 -13.44 -11.59 24.67
C TYR A 666 -12.00 -11.06 24.54
N LEU A 667 -11.83 -9.84 24.05
CA LEU A 667 -10.51 -9.24 23.81
C LEU A 667 -9.77 -8.87 25.10
N ARG A 668 -10.49 -8.56 26.19
CA ARG A 668 -9.88 -8.19 27.49
C ARG A 668 -9.38 -9.39 28.29
N HIS A 669 -10.12 -10.50 28.31
CA HIS A 669 -9.94 -11.57 29.28
C HIS A 669 -9.32 -12.86 28.72
N HIS A 670 -8.65 -12.81 27.57
CA HIS A 670 -8.08 -14.01 26.95
C HIS A 670 -6.62 -14.27 27.36
N ALA A 671 -6.38 -15.23 28.26
CA ALA A 671 -5.05 -15.58 28.77
C ALA A 671 -4.06 -16.05 27.69
N ASP A 672 -4.56 -16.68 26.61
CA ASP A 672 -3.70 -17.27 25.56
C ASP A 672 -3.25 -16.27 24.49
N GLN A 673 -3.70 -15.01 24.56
CA GLN A 673 -3.37 -13.99 23.56
C GLN A 673 -2.98 -12.68 24.22
N ARG A 674 -1.94 -12.05 23.68
CA ARG A 674 -1.55 -10.69 24.06
C ARG A 674 -2.71 -9.74 23.77
N ILE A 675 -3.09 -8.87 24.71
CA ILE A 675 -4.12 -7.83 24.49
C ILE A 675 -3.77 -7.02 23.21
N PRO A 676 -4.74 -6.66 22.35
CA PRO A 676 -4.45 -5.88 21.15
C PRO A 676 -3.75 -4.56 21.49
N ASP A 677 -2.83 -4.14 20.63
CA ASP A 677 -2.31 -2.77 20.70
C ASP A 677 -3.37 -1.79 20.17
N ILE A 678 -4.01 -2.17 19.06
CA ILE A 678 -5.06 -1.42 18.39
C ILE A 678 -6.32 -2.26 18.25
N ILE A 679 -7.45 -1.64 18.53
CA ILE A 679 -8.76 -2.07 18.05
C ILE A 679 -9.21 -1.09 16.99
N HIS A 680 -9.38 -1.58 15.77
CA HIS A 680 -9.84 -0.81 14.64
C HIS A 680 -11.32 -1.11 14.39
N ALA A 681 -12.17 -0.21 14.84
CA ALA A 681 -13.61 -0.29 14.63
C ALA A 681 -13.98 0.30 13.26
N HIS A 682 -14.75 -0.44 12.47
CA HIS A 682 -15.31 -0.02 11.20
C HIS A 682 -16.81 0.29 11.31
N ASP A 683 -17.14 1.55 11.04
CA ASP A 683 -18.51 2.07 10.91
C ASP A 683 -19.40 1.91 12.17
N TRP A 684 -20.63 2.40 12.11
CA TRP A 684 -21.54 2.55 13.26
C TRP A 684 -21.85 1.25 14.02
N GLN A 685 -21.75 0.08 13.39
CA GLN A 685 -22.02 -1.21 14.00
C GLN A 685 -20.97 -1.57 15.05
N SER A 686 -19.69 -1.24 14.78
CA SER A 686 -18.58 -1.52 15.69
C SER A 686 -18.13 -0.29 16.48
N ALA A 687 -18.69 0.87 16.18
CA ALA A 687 -18.49 2.11 16.95
C ALA A 687 -18.50 1.88 18.48
N PRO A 688 -19.37 1.03 19.07
CA PRO A 688 -19.34 0.79 20.51
C PRO A 688 -18.03 0.29 21.10
N CYS A 689 -17.22 -0.47 20.34
CA CYS A 689 -15.90 -0.91 20.79
C CYS A 689 -14.91 0.24 21.06
N THR A 690 -15.20 1.46 20.59
CA THR A 690 -14.32 2.62 20.83
C THR A 690 -14.48 3.25 22.21
N TRP A 691 -15.63 3.06 22.88
CA TRP A 691 -15.93 3.60 24.21
C TRP A 691 -16.19 2.53 25.26
N MET A 692 -16.32 1.27 24.85
CA MET A 692 -16.34 0.14 25.76
C MET A 692 -14.91 -0.17 26.24
N ASP A 693 -14.80 -0.69 27.46
CA ASP A 693 -13.52 -1.17 27.95
C ASP A 693 -13.14 -2.41 27.12
N CYS A 694 -11.99 -2.38 26.47
CA CYS A 694 -11.49 -3.45 25.62
C CYS A 694 -10.05 -3.82 26.06
N GLY A 695 -9.72 -3.58 27.35
CA GLY A 695 -8.39 -3.70 27.91
C GLY A 695 -7.53 -2.46 27.68
N THR A 696 -6.23 -2.66 27.48
CA THR A 696 -5.26 -1.56 27.26
C THR A 696 -5.17 -1.11 25.79
N ALA A 697 -5.98 -1.68 24.90
CA ALA A 697 -5.97 -1.38 23.48
C ALA A 697 -6.35 0.08 23.22
N ARG A 698 -5.71 0.70 22.23
CA ARG A 698 -6.12 2.01 21.72
C ARG A 698 -7.09 1.83 20.56
N SER A 699 -8.06 2.72 20.44
CA SER A 699 -9.09 2.64 19.41
C SER A 699 -8.74 3.50 18.19
N ALA A 700 -8.78 2.87 17.02
CA ALA A 700 -8.88 3.53 15.72
C ALA A 700 -10.31 3.34 15.21
N PHE A 701 -10.87 4.36 14.56
CA PHE A 701 -12.24 4.30 14.04
C PHE A 701 -12.33 4.76 12.59
N THR A 702 -12.92 3.96 11.71
CA THR A 702 -13.10 4.33 10.30
C THR A 702 -14.57 4.52 9.94
N ILE A 703 -14.89 5.71 9.41
CA ILE A 703 -16.19 6.02 8.82
C ILE A 703 -16.18 5.59 7.35
N HIS A 704 -16.94 4.54 7.03
CA HIS A 704 -17.16 4.10 5.65
C HIS A 704 -18.36 4.79 5.01
N ASN A 705 -19.42 5.05 5.79
CA ASN A 705 -20.59 5.76 5.31
C ASN A 705 -21.28 6.56 6.43
N LEU A 706 -21.16 7.88 6.37
CA LEU A 706 -21.68 8.77 7.42
C LEU A 706 -23.22 8.86 7.47
N ASN A 707 -23.91 8.37 6.44
CA ASN A 707 -25.38 8.43 6.40
C ASN A 707 -26.06 7.43 7.33
N TYR A 708 -25.32 6.49 7.92
CA TYR A 708 -25.85 5.50 8.85
C TYR A 708 -25.24 5.70 10.23
N GLY A 709 -26.10 5.73 11.26
CA GLY A 709 -25.66 5.71 12.66
C GLY A 709 -24.85 6.94 13.09
N ALA A 710 -25.14 8.12 12.53
CA ALA A 710 -24.42 9.37 12.82
C ALA A 710 -24.25 9.67 14.32
N ASP A 711 -25.23 9.31 15.16
CA ASP A 711 -25.18 9.43 16.63
C ASP A 711 -24.12 8.53 17.27
N LEU A 712 -23.99 7.29 16.79
CA LEU A 712 -22.97 6.35 17.25
C LEU A 712 -21.59 6.72 16.71
N ILE A 713 -21.53 7.17 15.45
CA ILE A 713 -20.33 7.72 14.83
C ILE A 713 -19.80 8.92 15.62
N GLU A 714 -20.66 9.87 15.99
CA GLU A 714 -20.27 11.03 16.80
C GLU A 714 -19.61 10.59 18.12
N ARG A 715 -20.24 9.63 18.82
CA ARG A 715 -19.67 9.10 20.05
C ARG A 715 -18.33 8.39 19.83
N ALA A 716 -18.21 7.60 18.77
CA ALA A 716 -16.95 6.95 18.41
C ALA A 716 -15.86 7.98 18.06
N MET A 717 -16.20 9.03 17.32
CA MET A 717 -15.30 10.14 17.02
C MET A 717 -14.80 10.80 18.30
N HIS A 718 -15.63 10.96 19.34
CA HIS A 718 -15.18 11.47 20.62
C HIS A 718 -14.21 10.52 21.34
N CYS A 719 -14.49 9.22 21.37
CA CYS A 719 -13.74 8.26 22.17
C CYS A 719 -12.48 7.69 21.49
N ALA A 720 -12.45 7.60 20.15
CA ALA A 720 -11.34 7.03 19.41
C ALA A 720 -10.05 7.85 19.59
N ALA A 721 -8.91 7.17 19.67
CA ALA A 721 -7.61 7.84 19.73
C ALA A 721 -7.28 8.51 18.38
N VAL A 722 -7.60 7.82 17.28
CA VAL A 722 -7.52 8.34 15.91
C VAL A 722 -8.76 7.93 15.14
N ALA A 723 -9.19 8.76 14.20
CA ALA A 723 -10.32 8.47 13.34
C ALA A 723 -9.94 8.67 11.87
N THR A 724 -10.54 7.88 10.98
CA THR A 724 -10.33 7.97 9.55
C THR A 724 -11.61 7.89 8.74
N THR A 725 -11.52 8.30 7.49
CA THR A 725 -12.46 7.91 6.44
C THR A 725 -11.68 7.55 5.18
N VAL A 726 -12.38 7.03 4.18
CA VAL A 726 -11.81 6.28 3.06
C VAL A 726 -11.34 7.15 1.87
N SER A 727 -11.14 8.44 2.09
CA SER A 727 -10.74 9.43 1.07
C SER A 727 -10.36 10.78 1.70
N PRO A 728 -9.26 11.42 1.26
CA PRO A 728 -8.95 12.81 1.58
C PRO A 728 -10.04 13.81 1.21
N THR A 729 -10.56 13.76 -0.02
CA THR A 729 -11.63 14.69 -0.45
C THR A 729 -12.89 14.50 0.39
N TYR A 730 -13.29 13.25 0.66
CA TYR A 730 -14.47 12.98 1.47
C TYR A 730 -14.30 13.45 2.91
N ALA A 731 -13.10 13.31 3.50
CA ALA A 731 -12.79 13.85 4.82
C ALA A 731 -13.04 15.38 4.89
N LEU A 732 -12.67 16.10 3.83
CA LEU A 732 -12.95 17.54 3.70
C LEU A 732 -14.45 17.81 3.53
N GLU A 733 -15.14 17.05 2.66
CA GLU A 733 -16.59 17.19 2.41
C GLU A 733 -17.42 17.02 3.69
N VAL A 734 -17.03 16.09 4.59
CA VAL A 734 -17.76 15.82 5.84
C VAL A 734 -17.20 16.55 7.06
N SER A 735 -16.12 17.33 6.92
CA SER A 735 -15.44 18.01 8.03
C SER A 735 -16.37 18.91 8.86
N GLY A 736 -17.38 19.52 8.22
CA GLY A 736 -18.38 20.36 8.88
C GLY A 736 -19.56 19.62 9.52
N HIS A 737 -19.66 18.29 9.36
CA HIS A 737 -20.76 17.52 9.92
C HIS A 737 -20.67 17.49 11.47
N PRO A 738 -21.79 17.60 12.21
CA PRO A 738 -21.77 17.63 13.69
C PRO A 738 -21.05 16.46 14.35
N ALA A 739 -21.14 15.26 13.76
CA ALA A 739 -20.44 14.07 14.24
C ALA A 739 -18.89 14.13 14.08
N VAL A 740 -18.38 14.95 13.16
CA VAL A 740 -16.96 15.01 12.78
C VAL A 740 -16.29 16.28 13.30
N ALA A 741 -16.93 17.44 13.11
CA ALA A 741 -16.36 18.76 13.37
C ALA A 741 -15.71 18.91 14.76
N PRO A 742 -16.30 18.42 15.88
CA PRO A 742 -15.70 18.53 17.20
C PRO A 742 -14.35 17.79 17.35
N ASN A 743 -14.11 16.79 16.51
CA ASN A 743 -12.95 15.89 16.57
C ASN A 743 -12.11 15.93 15.28
N HIS A 744 -12.27 16.97 14.45
CA HIS A 744 -11.62 17.08 13.14
C HIS A 744 -10.08 16.96 13.21
N ALA A 745 -9.45 17.45 14.29
CA ALA A 745 -7.99 17.42 14.44
C ALA A 745 -7.37 16.01 14.48
N LYS A 746 -8.16 14.98 14.79
CA LYS A 746 -7.74 13.56 14.80
C LYS A 746 -8.42 12.74 13.69
N PHE A 747 -9.06 13.40 12.73
CA PHE A 747 -9.79 12.78 11.63
C PHE A 747 -8.97 12.88 10.34
N HIS A 748 -8.71 11.73 9.72
CA HIS A 748 -7.83 11.62 8.56
C HIS A 748 -8.54 10.95 7.37
N GLY A 749 -8.36 11.48 6.17
CA GLY A 749 -8.81 10.79 4.95
C GLY A 749 -7.70 9.92 4.37
N ILE A 750 -7.89 8.60 4.32
CA ILE A 750 -6.97 7.66 3.68
C ILE A 750 -7.70 6.97 2.54
N ARG A 751 -7.21 7.15 1.31
CA ARG A 751 -7.80 6.55 0.12
C ARG A 751 -7.70 5.02 0.19
N ASN A 752 -8.79 4.30 -0.11
CA ASN A 752 -8.73 2.85 -0.22
C ASN A 752 -7.83 2.38 -1.38
N GLY A 753 -7.38 1.13 -1.29
CA GLY A 753 -6.89 0.36 -2.43
C GLY A 753 -7.93 -0.66 -2.93
N ILE A 754 -7.55 -1.42 -3.95
CA ILE A 754 -8.23 -2.64 -4.40
C ILE A 754 -7.32 -3.84 -4.14
N ASP A 755 -7.92 -4.99 -3.87
CA ASP A 755 -7.19 -6.25 -3.85
C ASP A 755 -6.86 -6.64 -5.30
N GLN A 756 -5.59 -6.53 -5.67
CA GLN A 756 -5.12 -6.81 -7.03
C GLN A 756 -4.97 -8.30 -7.32
N GLU A 757 -5.14 -9.18 -6.33
CA GLU A 757 -5.21 -10.63 -6.55
C GLU A 757 -6.63 -11.05 -6.91
N ILE A 758 -7.63 -10.40 -6.29
CA ILE A 758 -9.05 -10.59 -6.63
C ILE A 758 -9.37 -9.93 -7.99
N TRP A 759 -8.82 -8.73 -8.23
CA TRP A 759 -9.07 -7.93 -9.44
C TRP A 759 -7.85 -7.96 -10.38
N ASP A 760 -7.50 -9.15 -10.87
CA ASP A 760 -6.36 -9.37 -11.76
C ASP A 760 -6.78 -9.83 -13.17
N PRO A 761 -6.84 -8.95 -14.20
CA PRO A 761 -7.27 -9.36 -15.53
C PRO A 761 -6.38 -10.43 -16.18
N ALA A 762 -5.17 -10.68 -15.67
CA ALA A 762 -4.30 -11.74 -16.17
C ALA A 762 -4.72 -13.15 -15.72
N GLU A 763 -5.30 -13.27 -14.52
CA GLU A 763 -5.63 -14.54 -13.86
C GLU A 763 -7.11 -14.64 -13.46
N ASP A 764 -7.93 -13.67 -13.87
CA ASP A 764 -9.37 -13.64 -13.61
C ASP A 764 -10.09 -14.76 -14.36
N GLU A 765 -10.59 -15.73 -13.60
CA GLU A 765 -11.29 -16.92 -14.10
C GLU A 765 -12.62 -16.62 -14.81
N PHE A 766 -13.19 -15.43 -14.61
CA PHE A 766 -14.43 -15.03 -15.27
C PHE A 766 -14.20 -14.47 -16.68
N LEU A 767 -12.93 -14.27 -17.07
CA LEU A 767 -12.57 -13.76 -18.38
C LEU A 767 -12.34 -14.89 -19.39
N PRO A 768 -12.71 -14.67 -20.67
CA PRO A 768 -12.48 -15.67 -21.70
C PRO A 768 -11.01 -15.77 -22.11
N LEU A 769 -10.24 -14.71 -21.85
CA LEU A 769 -8.82 -14.59 -22.13
C LEU A 769 -8.23 -13.61 -21.12
N GLY A 770 -7.29 -14.08 -20.29
CA GLY A 770 -6.55 -13.23 -19.37
C GLY A 770 -5.57 -12.30 -20.12
N TYR A 771 -5.34 -11.09 -19.59
CA TYR A 771 -4.50 -10.08 -20.23
C TYR A 771 -3.77 -9.15 -19.27
N SER A 772 -2.65 -8.58 -19.75
CA SER A 772 -1.90 -7.51 -19.08
C SER A 772 -2.10 -6.17 -19.78
N ALA A 773 -1.52 -5.10 -19.26
CA ALA A 773 -1.52 -3.80 -19.95
C ALA A 773 -0.90 -3.87 -21.37
N ASP A 774 0.01 -4.82 -21.65
CA ASP A 774 0.63 -4.95 -22.97
C ASP A 774 -0.23 -5.76 -23.95
N THR A 775 -1.08 -6.67 -23.45
CA THR A 775 -1.95 -7.55 -24.27
C THR A 775 -3.43 -7.19 -24.19
N PHE A 776 -3.77 -6.08 -23.52
CA PHE A 776 -5.14 -5.72 -23.18
C PHE A 776 -6.07 -5.57 -24.39
N MET A 777 -5.56 -5.19 -25.56
CA MET A 777 -6.38 -5.05 -26.76
C MET A 777 -7.06 -6.37 -27.15
N GLU A 778 -6.32 -7.48 -27.13
CA GLU A 778 -6.85 -8.81 -27.45
C GLU A 778 -7.78 -9.32 -26.35
N GLY A 779 -7.37 -9.15 -25.09
CA GLY A 779 -8.17 -9.55 -23.92
C GLY A 779 -9.50 -8.81 -23.82
N LYS A 780 -9.50 -7.49 -23.94
CA LYS A 780 -10.71 -6.67 -23.96
C LYS A 780 -11.60 -6.99 -25.15
N ALA A 781 -11.05 -7.25 -26.33
CA ALA A 781 -11.85 -7.65 -27.49
C ALA A 781 -12.58 -8.98 -27.25
N ALA A 782 -11.90 -9.97 -26.65
CA ALA A 782 -12.50 -11.24 -26.27
C ALA A 782 -13.59 -11.06 -25.21
N ALA A 783 -13.31 -10.29 -24.16
CA ALA A 783 -14.28 -9.97 -23.11
C ALA A 783 -15.50 -9.21 -23.65
N LYS A 784 -15.30 -8.21 -24.52
CA LYS A 784 -16.37 -7.44 -25.16
C LYS A 784 -17.27 -8.31 -26.04
N SER A 785 -16.67 -9.24 -26.78
CA SER A 785 -17.42 -10.22 -27.59
C SER A 785 -18.29 -11.13 -26.72
N GLN A 786 -17.73 -11.69 -25.64
CA GLN A 786 -18.47 -12.53 -24.71
C GLN A 786 -19.55 -11.75 -23.95
N LEU A 787 -19.27 -10.50 -23.55
CA LEU A 787 -20.24 -9.61 -22.92
C LEU A 787 -21.43 -9.35 -23.85
N ARG A 788 -21.15 -9.02 -25.12
CA ARG A 788 -22.19 -8.79 -26.14
C ARG A 788 -23.02 -10.04 -26.38
N ALA A 789 -22.40 -11.21 -26.47
CA ALA A 789 -23.12 -12.48 -26.59
C ALA A 789 -24.03 -12.74 -25.37
N LYS A 790 -23.50 -12.58 -24.15
CA LYS A 790 -24.24 -12.79 -22.90
C LYS A 790 -25.39 -11.81 -22.70
N MET A 791 -25.20 -10.56 -23.16
CA MET A 791 -26.19 -9.49 -23.09
C MET A 791 -27.02 -9.35 -24.38
N ASN A 792 -26.90 -10.26 -25.36
CA ASN A 792 -27.63 -10.19 -26.62
C ASN A 792 -27.57 -8.79 -27.28
N LEU A 793 -26.35 -8.27 -27.43
CA LEU A 793 -26.00 -7.02 -28.10
C LEU A 793 -25.35 -7.32 -29.46
N SER A 794 -25.46 -6.40 -30.41
CA SER A 794 -24.77 -6.52 -31.69
C SER A 794 -23.24 -6.39 -31.57
N ASP A 795 -22.53 -6.90 -32.56
CA ASP A 795 -21.06 -6.88 -32.67
C ASP A 795 -20.50 -5.59 -33.29
N ALA A 796 -21.35 -4.56 -33.47
CA ALA A 796 -20.99 -3.29 -34.11
C ALA A 796 -19.72 -2.63 -33.52
N ASP A 797 -18.90 -1.99 -34.37
CA ASP A 797 -17.71 -1.23 -33.95
C ASP A 797 -18.10 0.15 -33.37
N VAL A 798 -18.69 0.12 -32.18
CA VAL A 798 -19.21 1.28 -31.44
C VAL A 798 -18.75 1.24 -29.98
N PRO A 799 -18.68 2.39 -29.28
CA PRO A 799 -18.27 2.40 -27.88
C PRO A 799 -19.31 1.73 -26.99
N LEU A 800 -18.87 0.99 -25.98
CA LEU A 800 -19.69 0.31 -24.98
C LEU A 800 -19.44 0.94 -23.61
N VAL A 801 -20.50 1.53 -23.05
CA VAL A 801 -20.49 2.13 -21.71
C VAL A 801 -21.15 1.16 -20.71
N GLY A 802 -20.43 0.83 -19.65
CA GLY A 802 -20.89 -0.03 -18.57
C GLY A 802 -21.25 0.75 -17.29
N VAL A 803 -22.17 0.18 -16.51
CA VAL A 803 -22.49 0.60 -15.14
C VAL A 803 -22.58 -0.64 -14.26
N VAL A 804 -21.84 -0.65 -13.14
CA VAL A 804 -21.90 -1.70 -12.12
C VAL A 804 -22.14 -1.02 -10.76
N THR A 805 -23.38 -1.05 -10.27
CA THR A 805 -23.74 -0.31 -9.04
C THR A 805 -25.07 -0.75 -8.44
N ARG A 806 -25.29 -0.46 -7.15
CA ARG A 806 -26.63 -0.50 -6.56
C ARG A 806 -27.45 0.68 -7.08
N LEU A 807 -28.74 0.46 -7.35
CA LEU A 807 -29.62 1.49 -7.87
C LEU A 807 -30.30 2.25 -6.72
N THR A 808 -29.59 3.20 -6.15
CA THR A 808 -30.05 4.09 -5.07
C THR A 808 -29.85 5.56 -5.42
N HIS A 809 -30.53 6.47 -4.72
CA HIS A 809 -30.33 7.91 -4.92
C HIS A 809 -28.85 8.33 -4.79
N GLN A 810 -28.11 7.74 -3.85
CA GLN A 810 -26.67 7.93 -3.70
C GLN A 810 -25.91 7.71 -5.01
N LYS A 811 -26.28 6.71 -5.80
CA LYS A 811 -25.57 6.29 -7.02
C LYS A 811 -26.02 7.05 -8.26
N GLY A 812 -26.80 8.13 -8.10
CA GLY A 812 -27.20 9.00 -9.20
C GLY A 812 -28.14 8.33 -10.18
N VAL A 813 -29.14 7.58 -9.71
CA VAL A 813 -30.07 6.83 -10.56
C VAL A 813 -30.72 7.67 -11.67
N HIS A 814 -31.05 8.94 -11.43
CA HIS A 814 -31.57 9.82 -12.46
C HIS A 814 -30.54 10.14 -13.55
N LEU A 815 -29.27 10.31 -13.19
CA LEU A 815 -28.16 10.49 -14.13
C LEU A 815 -27.88 9.22 -14.92
N ILE A 816 -27.96 8.04 -14.30
CA ILE A 816 -27.81 6.75 -15.00
C ILE A 816 -28.90 6.60 -16.07
N LYS A 817 -30.17 6.89 -15.73
CA LYS A 817 -31.29 6.83 -16.69
C LYS A 817 -31.06 7.79 -17.87
N HIS A 818 -30.60 9.01 -17.61
CA HIS A 818 -30.28 9.99 -18.64
C HIS A 818 -29.12 9.53 -19.54
N ALA A 819 -28.03 9.05 -18.94
CA ALA A 819 -26.86 8.58 -19.67
C ALA A 819 -27.17 7.38 -20.57
N ALA A 820 -28.05 6.46 -20.15
CA ALA A 820 -28.46 5.33 -20.97
C ALA A 820 -29.04 5.79 -22.32
N TRP A 821 -29.91 6.80 -22.32
CA TRP A 821 -30.42 7.42 -23.55
C TRP A 821 -29.33 8.14 -24.32
N ARG A 822 -28.53 8.96 -23.63
CA ARG A 822 -27.49 9.77 -24.27
C ARG A 822 -26.46 8.93 -25.03
N VAL A 823 -26.01 7.81 -24.44
CA VAL A 823 -25.06 6.89 -25.08
C VAL A 823 -25.63 6.34 -26.40
N LEU A 824 -26.92 5.96 -26.40
CA LEU A 824 -27.58 5.40 -27.57
C LEU A 824 -27.83 6.44 -28.66
N GLU A 825 -28.22 7.66 -28.29
CA GLU A 825 -28.34 8.81 -29.20
C GLU A 825 -27.01 9.15 -29.88
N ARG A 826 -25.90 8.96 -29.17
CA ARG A 826 -24.53 9.12 -29.66
C ARG A 826 -24.00 7.90 -30.43
N GLY A 827 -24.84 6.89 -30.64
CA GLY A 827 -24.52 5.71 -31.44
C GLY A 827 -23.77 4.59 -30.70
N GLY A 828 -23.62 4.66 -29.38
CA GLY A 828 -22.94 3.65 -28.57
C GLY A 828 -23.84 2.47 -28.13
N GLN A 829 -23.29 1.64 -27.25
CA GLN A 829 -23.96 0.56 -26.53
C GLN A 829 -23.92 0.81 -25.02
N PHE A 830 -24.94 0.34 -24.31
CA PHE A 830 -25.07 0.56 -22.87
C PHE A 830 -25.40 -0.73 -22.11
N VAL A 831 -24.62 -1.06 -21.08
CA VAL A 831 -24.90 -2.18 -20.18
C VAL A 831 -24.95 -1.72 -18.74
N LEU A 832 -25.86 -2.31 -17.97
CA LEU A 832 -25.98 -2.04 -16.54
C LEU A 832 -26.17 -3.34 -15.77
N LEU A 833 -25.42 -3.48 -14.68
CA LEU A 833 -25.58 -4.50 -13.67
C LEU A 833 -25.85 -3.83 -12.31
N GLY A 834 -27.01 -4.12 -11.71
CA GLY A 834 -27.38 -3.50 -10.45
C GLY A 834 -28.81 -3.77 -10.01
N SER A 835 -29.05 -3.97 -8.73
CA SER A 835 -30.39 -4.11 -8.15
C SER A 835 -30.84 -2.84 -7.43
N ALA A 836 -32.15 -2.60 -7.38
CA ALA A 836 -32.76 -1.50 -6.63
C ALA A 836 -33.44 -2.03 -5.36
N PRO A 837 -33.01 -1.61 -4.15
CA PRO A 837 -33.70 -1.95 -2.91
C PRO A 837 -35.10 -1.29 -2.80
N ASP A 838 -35.27 -0.09 -3.36
CA ASP A 838 -36.58 0.58 -3.43
C ASP A 838 -37.40 0.01 -4.60
N PRO A 839 -38.56 -0.61 -4.35
CA PRO A 839 -39.41 -1.16 -5.41
C PRO A 839 -39.86 -0.13 -6.46
N ARG A 840 -39.95 1.15 -6.11
CA ARG A 840 -40.30 2.22 -7.05
C ARG A 840 -39.17 2.48 -8.03
N VAL A 841 -37.94 2.56 -7.52
CA VAL A 841 -36.73 2.69 -8.37
C VAL A 841 -36.60 1.45 -9.25
N GLN A 842 -36.84 0.25 -8.71
CA GLN A 842 -36.86 -0.99 -9.51
C GLN A 842 -37.88 -0.91 -10.66
N ALA A 843 -39.10 -0.43 -10.39
CA ALA A 843 -40.15 -0.28 -11.40
C ALA A 843 -39.76 0.73 -12.50
N GLU A 844 -39.15 1.86 -12.13
CA GLU A 844 -38.64 2.85 -13.09
C GLU A 844 -37.56 2.28 -14.01
N PHE A 845 -36.63 1.50 -13.48
CA PHE A 845 -35.59 0.85 -14.28
C PHE A 845 -36.14 -0.30 -15.14
N ASN A 846 -37.14 -1.04 -14.67
CA ASN A 846 -37.85 -2.03 -15.49
C ASN A 846 -38.55 -1.36 -16.68
N ALA A 847 -39.20 -0.21 -16.45
CA ALA A 847 -39.83 0.57 -17.52
C ALA A 847 -38.78 1.10 -18.52
N LEU A 848 -37.65 1.64 -18.02
CA LEU A 848 -36.54 2.05 -18.86
C LEU A 848 -36.02 0.89 -19.71
N ALA A 849 -35.79 -0.29 -19.11
CA ALA A 849 -35.31 -1.47 -19.85
C ALA A 849 -36.26 -1.86 -20.99
N ALA A 850 -37.57 -1.79 -20.77
CA ALA A 850 -38.58 -2.06 -21.79
C ALA A 850 -38.55 -1.02 -22.92
N ASP A 851 -38.42 0.27 -22.60
CA ASP A 851 -38.34 1.35 -23.59
C ASP A 851 -37.05 1.28 -24.43
N LEU A 852 -35.92 0.99 -23.78
CA LEU A 852 -34.64 0.80 -24.44
C LEU A 852 -34.68 -0.42 -25.36
N ALA A 853 -35.23 -1.55 -24.91
CA ALA A 853 -35.35 -2.76 -25.74
C ALA A 853 -36.28 -2.56 -26.94
N ARG A 854 -37.32 -1.74 -26.82
CA ARG A 854 -38.22 -1.39 -27.93
C ARG A 854 -37.57 -0.47 -28.96
N THR A 855 -36.74 0.47 -28.52
CA THR A 855 -36.14 1.50 -29.37
C THR A 855 -34.79 1.06 -29.96
N TYR A 856 -34.01 0.32 -29.17
CA TYR A 856 -32.65 -0.14 -29.46
C TYR A 856 -32.48 -1.62 -29.05
N PRO A 857 -33.10 -2.56 -29.80
CA PRO A 857 -33.22 -3.96 -29.38
C PRO A 857 -31.89 -4.69 -29.20
N ASP A 858 -30.81 -4.21 -29.82
CA ASP A 858 -29.48 -4.84 -29.87
C ASP A 858 -28.36 -3.94 -29.29
N ARG A 859 -28.69 -2.81 -28.64
CA ARG A 859 -27.67 -1.86 -28.12
C ARG A 859 -27.70 -1.61 -26.63
N ALA A 860 -28.77 -1.99 -25.92
CA ALA A 860 -28.84 -1.80 -24.48
C ALA A 860 -29.42 -2.99 -23.71
N ARG A 861 -28.80 -3.32 -22.57
CA ARG A 861 -29.33 -4.28 -21.60
C ARG A 861 -29.05 -3.90 -20.15
N LEU A 862 -30.06 -4.12 -19.31
CA LEU A 862 -30.03 -3.86 -17.88
C LEU A 862 -30.29 -5.18 -17.14
N TRP A 863 -29.44 -5.51 -16.17
CA TRP A 863 -29.50 -6.74 -15.37
C TRP A 863 -29.70 -6.42 -13.88
N PHE A 864 -30.84 -6.83 -13.32
CA PHE A 864 -31.30 -6.40 -12.00
C PHE A 864 -31.05 -7.40 -10.86
N ALA A 865 -29.86 -7.97 -10.79
CA ALA A 865 -29.47 -8.91 -9.74
C ALA A 865 -27.97 -8.84 -9.46
N TYR A 866 -27.54 -9.37 -8.31
CA TYR A 866 -26.12 -9.62 -8.06
C TYR A 866 -25.62 -10.73 -9.00
N ASN A 867 -24.49 -10.49 -9.67
CA ASN A 867 -23.87 -11.46 -10.56
C ASN A 867 -22.38 -11.15 -10.68
N GLU A 868 -21.57 -11.81 -9.86
CA GLU A 868 -20.13 -11.53 -9.82
C GLU A 868 -19.41 -11.84 -11.14
N PRO A 869 -19.60 -13.01 -11.79
CA PRO A 869 -18.96 -13.24 -13.09
C PRO A 869 -19.32 -12.19 -14.16
N LEU A 870 -20.54 -11.64 -14.12
CA LEU A 870 -20.94 -10.58 -15.05
C LEU A 870 -20.30 -9.22 -14.69
N SER A 871 -20.02 -8.95 -13.42
CA SER A 871 -19.37 -7.70 -12.99
C SER A 871 -17.96 -7.60 -13.58
N HIS A 872 -17.16 -8.65 -13.42
CA HIS A 872 -15.82 -8.81 -14.01
C HIS A 872 -15.85 -8.66 -15.53
N LEU A 873 -16.81 -9.33 -16.19
CA LEU A 873 -16.93 -9.26 -17.64
C LEU A 873 -17.32 -7.85 -18.15
N ILE A 874 -18.12 -7.10 -17.38
CA ILE A 874 -18.42 -5.68 -17.70
C ILE A 874 -17.16 -4.82 -17.54
N TYR A 875 -16.41 -4.99 -16.44
CA TYR A 875 -15.14 -4.27 -16.26
C TYR A 875 -14.13 -4.57 -17.36
N ALA A 876 -14.06 -5.81 -17.86
CA ALA A 876 -13.16 -6.19 -18.94
C ALA A 876 -13.65 -5.75 -20.33
N GLY A 877 -14.96 -5.92 -20.61
CA GLY A 877 -15.52 -5.76 -21.95
C GLY A 877 -15.99 -4.35 -22.30
N ALA A 878 -16.26 -3.48 -21.32
CA ALA A 878 -16.61 -2.09 -21.59
C ALA A 878 -15.40 -1.27 -22.05
N ASP A 879 -15.64 -0.22 -22.84
CA ASP A 879 -14.60 0.78 -23.14
C ASP A 879 -14.57 1.86 -22.03
N MET A 880 -15.75 2.18 -21.50
CA MET A 880 -15.94 3.21 -20.47
C MET A 880 -16.82 2.70 -19.35
N LEU A 881 -16.54 3.13 -18.12
CA LEU A 881 -17.39 2.84 -16.96
C LEU A 881 -17.93 4.13 -16.35
N LEU A 882 -19.25 4.22 -16.21
CA LEU A 882 -19.92 5.40 -15.69
C LEU A 882 -20.22 5.25 -14.18
N VAL A 883 -19.76 6.22 -13.38
CA VAL A 883 -19.95 6.29 -11.92
C VAL A 883 -20.48 7.68 -11.52
N PRO A 884 -21.79 7.96 -11.69
CA PRO A 884 -22.36 9.30 -11.53
C PRO A 884 -22.87 9.53 -10.09
N SER A 885 -22.13 9.07 -9.08
CA SER A 885 -22.55 9.10 -7.68
C SER A 885 -22.78 10.52 -7.17
N MET A 886 -23.88 10.72 -6.43
CA MET A 886 -24.23 11.97 -5.77
C MET A 886 -23.29 12.29 -4.60
N PHE A 887 -22.82 11.26 -3.92
CA PHE A 887 -21.70 11.29 -2.99
C PHE A 887 -21.06 9.91 -2.99
N GLU A 888 -19.74 9.85 -2.85
CA GLU A 888 -18.99 8.60 -2.89
C GLU A 888 -17.81 8.67 -1.91
N PRO A 889 -17.93 8.09 -0.69
CA PRO A 889 -16.86 8.15 0.29
C PRO A 889 -15.51 7.71 -0.27
N CYS A 890 -15.48 6.63 -1.05
CA CYS A 890 -14.30 6.26 -1.83
C CYS A 890 -14.66 5.89 -3.27
N GLY A 891 -15.42 4.80 -3.41
CA GLY A 891 -15.65 4.12 -4.68
C GLY A 891 -14.49 3.17 -5.00
N LEU A 892 -14.79 1.90 -5.22
CA LEU A 892 -13.80 0.91 -5.69
C LEU A 892 -13.92 0.67 -7.20
N THR A 893 -15.15 0.82 -7.71
CA THR A 893 -15.57 0.55 -9.08
C THR A 893 -14.71 1.23 -10.15
N GLN A 894 -14.30 2.48 -9.95
CA GLN A 894 -13.45 3.23 -10.88
C GLN A 894 -11.99 2.72 -10.89
N MET A 895 -11.46 2.30 -9.74
CA MET A 895 -10.12 1.70 -9.65
C MET A 895 -10.10 0.31 -10.30
N ILE A 896 -11.15 -0.48 -10.09
CA ILE A 896 -11.35 -1.76 -10.78
C ILE A 896 -11.46 -1.54 -12.29
N ALA A 897 -12.24 -0.54 -12.74
CA ALA A 897 -12.36 -0.22 -14.16
C ALA A 897 -11.00 0.07 -14.81
N MET A 898 -10.21 0.97 -14.19
CA MET A 898 -8.87 1.31 -14.65
C MET A 898 -7.95 0.09 -14.70
N ARG A 899 -8.00 -0.77 -13.68
CA ARG A 899 -7.23 -2.02 -13.62
C ARG A 899 -7.54 -2.96 -14.80
N TYR A 900 -8.77 -2.95 -15.31
CA TYR A 900 -9.23 -3.76 -16.44
C TYR A 900 -9.14 -3.02 -17.80
N GLY A 901 -8.56 -1.83 -17.83
CA GLY A 901 -8.40 -1.02 -19.04
C GLY A 901 -9.70 -0.40 -19.52
N THR A 902 -10.63 -0.11 -18.61
CA THR A 902 -11.91 0.55 -18.88
C THR A 902 -11.88 1.96 -18.31
N VAL A 903 -12.00 2.95 -19.19
CA VAL A 903 -11.78 4.36 -18.83
C VAL A 903 -12.95 4.87 -17.97
N PRO A 904 -12.69 5.41 -16.77
CA PRO A 904 -13.75 5.86 -15.88
C PRO A 904 -14.33 7.22 -16.31
N ILE A 905 -15.65 7.35 -16.20
CA ILE A 905 -16.41 8.59 -16.34
C ILE A 905 -17.11 8.84 -15.01
N VAL A 906 -16.69 9.83 -14.24
CA VAL A 906 -17.13 9.99 -12.85
C VAL A 906 -17.65 11.39 -12.54
N ARG A 907 -18.52 11.48 -11.54
CA ARG A 907 -18.79 12.78 -10.91
C ARG A 907 -17.65 13.14 -9.95
N ARG A 908 -17.23 14.40 -9.92
CA ARG A 908 -16.23 14.91 -8.96
C ARG A 908 -16.82 15.01 -7.56
N THR A 909 -16.69 13.95 -6.76
CA THR A 909 -17.08 13.89 -5.35
C THR A 909 -16.34 12.81 -4.60
N GLY A 910 -16.02 13.05 -3.33
CA GLY A 910 -15.31 12.14 -2.45
C GLY A 910 -14.13 11.44 -3.12
N GLY A 911 -14.02 10.11 -2.96
CA GLY A 911 -12.87 9.37 -3.49
C GLY A 911 -12.83 9.23 -5.02
N LEU A 912 -13.92 9.53 -5.74
CA LEU A 912 -13.88 9.60 -7.21
C LEU A 912 -12.99 10.76 -7.65
N ASN A 913 -13.04 11.88 -6.93
CA ASN A 913 -12.14 13.01 -7.17
C ASN A 913 -10.68 12.66 -6.82
N ASP A 914 -10.44 11.82 -5.81
CA ASP A 914 -9.07 11.40 -5.41
C ASP A 914 -8.44 10.33 -6.30
N THR A 915 -9.23 9.70 -7.17
CA THR A 915 -8.79 8.56 -7.98
C THR A 915 -8.85 8.85 -9.48
N VAL A 916 -9.76 9.71 -9.92
CA VAL A 916 -9.89 10.10 -11.33
C VAL A 916 -9.42 11.53 -11.54
N PHE A 917 -8.40 11.67 -12.39
CA PHE A 917 -7.80 12.90 -12.84
C PHE A 917 -8.26 13.16 -14.28
N ASP A 918 -9.04 14.22 -14.44
CA ASP A 918 -9.60 14.62 -15.72
C ASP A 918 -8.51 14.87 -16.76
N VAL A 919 -8.69 14.29 -17.94
CA VAL A 919 -7.77 14.40 -19.08
C VAL A 919 -7.52 15.83 -19.55
N ASP A 920 -8.47 16.75 -19.36
CA ASP A 920 -8.37 18.12 -19.85
C ASP A 920 -7.96 19.12 -18.75
N HIS A 921 -8.27 18.82 -17.48
CA HIS A 921 -8.26 19.84 -16.42
C HIS A 921 -7.37 19.53 -15.20
N ASP A 922 -6.85 18.29 -15.07
CA ASP A 922 -6.17 17.86 -13.84
C ASP A 922 -4.69 17.47 -14.03
N GLU A 923 -4.01 17.92 -15.08
CA GLU A 923 -2.59 17.58 -15.30
C GLU A 923 -1.70 17.95 -14.10
N GLU A 924 -1.86 19.16 -13.55
CA GLU A 924 -1.12 19.61 -12.37
C GLU A 924 -1.46 18.80 -11.10
N ARG A 925 -2.75 18.48 -10.93
CA ARG A 925 -3.24 17.71 -9.77
C ARG A 925 -2.74 16.26 -9.80
N ALA A 926 -2.73 15.65 -10.99
CA ALA A 926 -2.16 14.34 -11.20
C ALA A 926 -0.65 14.35 -10.93
N ALA A 927 0.07 15.34 -11.47
CA ALA A 927 1.52 15.47 -11.29
C ALA A 927 1.91 15.68 -9.82
N ALA A 928 1.12 16.40 -9.03
CA ALA A 928 1.34 16.56 -7.58
C ALA A 928 1.28 15.22 -6.84
N GLU A 929 0.40 14.31 -7.26
CA GLU A 929 0.32 12.93 -6.76
C GLU A 929 1.36 12.00 -7.41
N GLY A 930 2.18 12.52 -8.33
CA GLY A 930 3.11 11.76 -9.19
C GLY A 930 2.40 10.74 -10.07
N MET A 931 1.17 11.07 -10.48
CA MET A 931 0.33 10.31 -11.40
C MET A 931 0.16 11.09 -12.70
N ALA A 932 -0.52 10.48 -13.66
CA ALA A 932 -0.97 11.15 -14.87
C ALA A 932 -2.50 11.15 -14.93
N VAL A 933 -3.07 11.98 -15.81
CA VAL A 933 -4.52 11.99 -16.05
C VAL A 933 -5.03 10.61 -16.48
N ASN A 934 -6.25 10.22 -16.11
CA ASN A 934 -6.67 8.82 -16.20
C ASN A 934 -8.20 8.63 -16.40
N GLY A 935 -8.92 9.69 -16.80
CA GLY A 935 -10.34 9.54 -17.08
C GLY A 935 -11.07 10.86 -17.33
N PHE A 936 -12.39 10.79 -17.33
CA PHE A 936 -13.27 11.92 -17.55
C PHE A 936 -14.09 12.21 -16.29
N SER A 937 -14.18 13.48 -15.93
CA SER A 937 -14.91 13.93 -14.76
C SER A 937 -15.93 15.02 -15.12
N PHE A 938 -16.99 15.12 -14.33
CA PHE A 938 -17.94 16.22 -14.41
C PHE A 938 -18.38 16.72 -13.03
N GLU A 939 -18.88 17.94 -13.02
CA GLU A 939 -19.54 18.57 -11.88
C GLU A 939 -21.05 18.72 -12.13
N GLY A 940 -21.80 19.03 -11.07
CA GLY A 940 -23.26 19.14 -11.14
C GLY A 940 -23.98 17.83 -10.86
N THR A 941 -25.31 17.90 -10.83
CA THR A 941 -26.21 16.78 -10.48
C THR A 941 -27.36 16.64 -11.49
N ASP A 942 -27.18 17.23 -12.67
CA ASP A 942 -28.14 17.38 -13.74
C ASP A 942 -27.60 16.83 -15.07
N ALA A 943 -28.48 16.78 -16.08
CA ALA A 943 -28.17 16.25 -17.40
C ALA A 943 -27.01 16.97 -18.12
N PRO A 944 -26.91 18.32 -18.14
CA PRO A 944 -25.79 19.00 -18.78
C PRO A 944 -24.42 18.63 -18.22
N GLY A 945 -24.31 18.44 -16.90
CA GLY A 945 -23.06 18.05 -16.26
C GLY A 945 -22.57 16.68 -16.74
N ILE A 946 -23.43 15.66 -16.69
CA ILE A 946 -23.06 14.32 -17.16
C ILE A 946 -22.84 14.28 -18.68
N ASP A 947 -23.62 15.03 -19.46
CA ASP A 947 -23.45 15.13 -20.90
C ASP A 947 -22.08 15.71 -21.26
N TYR A 948 -21.57 16.67 -20.48
CA TYR A 948 -20.26 17.26 -20.72
C TYR A 948 -19.14 16.19 -20.71
N ALA A 949 -19.04 15.38 -19.65
CA ALA A 949 -18.01 14.34 -19.57
C ALA A 949 -18.27 13.17 -20.54
N LEU A 950 -19.53 12.73 -20.64
CA LEU A 950 -19.89 11.60 -21.49
C LEU A 950 -19.64 11.90 -22.96
N ASN A 951 -19.96 13.11 -23.43
CA ASN A 951 -19.70 13.52 -24.81
C ASN A 951 -18.19 13.55 -25.10
N ARG A 952 -17.37 14.14 -24.23
CA ARG A 952 -15.90 14.15 -24.39
C ARG A 952 -15.32 12.75 -24.49
N ALA A 953 -15.74 11.83 -23.62
CA ALA A 953 -15.27 10.45 -23.64
C ALA A 953 -15.64 9.73 -24.95
N LEU A 954 -16.90 9.87 -25.39
CA LEU A 954 -17.38 9.30 -26.65
C LEU A 954 -16.68 9.91 -27.87
N ASP A 955 -16.45 11.22 -27.87
CA ASP A 955 -15.73 11.93 -28.92
C ASP A 955 -14.27 11.46 -29.00
N ALA A 956 -13.59 11.28 -27.87
CA ALA A 956 -12.24 10.76 -27.83
C ALA A 956 -12.15 9.33 -28.36
N TRP A 957 -13.08 8.45 -27.99
CA TRP A 957 -13.12 7.08 -28.53
C TRP A 957 -13.37 7.06 -30.04
N GLN A 958 -14.24 7.94 -30.54
CA GLN A 958 -14.61 8.01 -31.96
C GLN A 958 -13.53 8.66 -32.84
N ASN A 959 -12.96 9.78 -32.39
CA ASN A 959 -12.10 10.63 -33.19
C ASN A 959 -10.60 10.43 -32.90
N GLU A 960 -10.25 9.96 -31.69
CA GLU A 960 -8.89 9.86 -31.17
C GLU A 960 -8.60 8.46 -30.59
N ARG A 961 -9.09 7.41 -31.27
CA ARG A 961 -9.12 6.04 -30.76
C ARG A 961 -7.75 5.49 -30.29
N ALA A 962 -6.66 5.86 -30.97
CA ALA A 962 -5.32 5.45 -30.57
C ALA A 962 -4.95 6.04 -29.20
N TRP A 963 -5.15 7.35 -29.01
CA TRP A 963 -4.94 8.03 -27.74
C TRP A 963 -5.85 7.49 -26.64
N PHE A 964 -7.12 7.21 -26.96
CA PHE A 964 -8.07 6.63 -25.98
C PHE A 964 -7.58 5.26 -25.46
N TYR A 965 -7.02 4.42 -26.33
CA TYR A 965 -6.46 3.14 -25.91
C TYR A 965 -5.09 3.27 -25.22
N GLU A 966 -4.28 4.29 -25.55
CA GLU A 966 -3.09 4.64 -24.76
C GLU A 966 -3.47 5.08 -23.33
N LEU A 967 -4.55 5.86 -23.18
CA LEU A 967 -5.12 6.22 -21.89
C LEU A 967 -5.52 4.95 -21.11
N ALA A 968 -6.32 4.06 -21.71
CA ALA A 968 -6.73 2.81 -21.09
C ALA A 968 -5.54 1.91 -20.69
N GLN A 969 -4.52 1.82 -21.54
CA GLN A 969 -3.29 1.06 -21.25
C GLN A 969 -2.53 1.66 -20.07
N ARG A 970 -2.44 2.99 -19.99
CA ARG A 970 -1.82 3.69 -18.87
C ARG A 970 -2.60 3.47 -17.58
N ASP A 971 -3.93 3.52 -17.62
CA ASP A 971 -4.80 3.31 -16.47
C ASP A 971 -4.55 1.94 -15.81
N MET A 972 -4.33 0.89 -16.62
CA MET A 972 -4.00 -0.46 -16.13
C MET A 972 -2.67 -0.54 -15.35
N ARG A 973 -1.76 0.41 -15.59
CA ARG A 973 -0.44 0.47 -14.92
C ARG A 973 -0.46 1.29 -13.64
N ILE A 974 -1.55 1.98 -13.35
CA ILE A 974 -1.66 2.78 -12.12
C ILE A 974 -1.79 1.83 -10.93
N ASP A 975 -0.95 2.05 -9.92
CA ASP A 975 -1.04 1.28 -8.68
C ASP A 975 -2.21 1.76 -7.81
N TRP A 976 -3.27 0.96 -7.82
CA TRP A 976 -4.41 1.08 -6.90
C TRP A 976 -4.36 0.06 -5.76
N SER A 977 -3.23 -0.60 -5.49
CA SER A 977 -3.10 -1.59 -4.42
C SER A 977 -3.23 -0.98 -3.02
N TRP A 978 -3.36 -1.84 -2.02
CA TRP A 978 -3.32 -1.45 -0.60
C TRP A 978 -1.91 -1.13 -0.08
N THR A 979 -0.86 -1.25 -0.91
CA THR A 979 0.54 -1.05 -0.49
C THR A 979 0.76 0.33 0.15
N LYS A 980 0.32 1.42 -0.51
CA LYS A 980 0.47 2.79 0.03
C LYS A 980 -0.53 3.07 1.16
N PRO A 981 -1.85 2.83 1.02
CA PRO A 981 -2.82 3.12 2.08
C PRO A 981 -2.53 2.40 3.41
N ALA A 982 -2.08 1.14 3.37
CA ALA A 982 -1.81 0.38 4.58
C ALA A 982 -0.69 1.00 5.43
N LEU A 983 0.33 1.58 4.79
CA LEU A 983 1.39 2.31 5.49
C LEU A 983 0.83 3.52 6.24
N ASP A 984 -0.06 4.29 5.62
CA ASP A 984 -0.70 5.45 6.27
C ASP A 984 -1.57 5.02 7.46
N TYR A 985 -2.28 3.89 7.36
CA TYR A 985 -3.01 3.30 8.49
C TYR A 985 -2.06 2.88 9.63
N ILE A 986 -0.94 2.23 9.31
CA ILE A 986 0.08 1.82 10.29
C ILE A 986 0.67 3.05 11.00
N GLU A 987 0.90 4.15 10.29
CA GLU A 987 1.33 5.41 10.91
C GLU A 987 0.32 5.91 11.94
N LEU A 988 -0.97 5.91 11.59
CA LEU A 988 -2.03 6.31 12.52
C LEU A 988 -2.17 5.35 13.71
N TYR A 989 -1.92 4.05 13.53
CA TYR A 989 -1.87 3.11 14.64
C TYR A 989 -0.74 3.45 15.61
N TYR A 990 0.47 3.72 15.11
CA TYR A 990 1.56 4.17 15.97
C TYR A 990 1.23 5.51 16.64
N LYS A 991 0.60 6.44 15.94
CA LYS A 991 0.13 7.71 16.51
C LYS A 991 -0.87 7.49 17.64
N ALA A 992 -1.83 6.58 17.49
CA ALA A 992 -2.81 6.24 18.51
C ALA A 992 -2.18 5.70 19.81
N LEU A 993 -1.05 5.00 19.70
CA LEU A 993 -0.31 4.47 20.85
C LEU A 993 0.47 5.54 21.62
N ARG A 994 0.81 6.67 20.99
CA ARG A 994 1.53 7.76 21.65
C ARG A 994 0.62 8.39 22.71
N ARG A 995 1.12 8.46 23.95
CA ARG A 995 0.50 9.30 24.97
C ARG A 995 0.80 10.75 24.57
N GLY A 996 -0.25 11.54 24.37
CA GLY A 996 -0.16 12.97 24.06
C GLY A 996 0.70 13.74 25.07
#